data_AF-A0A8B7XH75-F1
#
_entry.id   AF-A0A8B7XH75-F1
#
_cell.length_a   1.000
_cell.length_b   1.000
_cell.length_c   1.000
_cell.angle_alpha   90.00
_cell.angle_beta   90.00
_cell.angle_gamma   90.00
#
_symmetry.space_group_name_H-M   'P 1'
#
loop_
_entity.id
_entity.type
_entity.pdbx_description
1 polymer ?
#
loop_
_entity_poly.entity_id
_entity_poly.type
_entity_poly.pdbx_seq_one_letter_code
_entity_poly.pdbx_strand_id
1 'polypeptide(L)'
;MFLDISGFTALCEQFSLQNHGVDELTKTLNDYLGRIEDLVLKAGGDVVEFAGDAMLVLWEAPSVESRVTAVVKAIVCSRKVMKTCNNWDTEVGVKLGVKIGLSAGEVLLTYVGTKSFRLFSSSGQAMLDVNAAEKYCDKGTIILAPSAWALCPERKGINVEKLDEGHVRVLNIRKTWAESELTKESTPQEQQKPKAMDEFPSFRKVNMKNVHKHDLRPFIAAPVLHKLEENQPMEYLCEMRDVTVVFINLSLDHGHDHSRSLQGVFDKISTAVLQFQGVINKIFEFDKGTSFLVLFGLPGFKHEDEVGHALQCSSQIIMTLNDMIEVRQVSVGVTTGKVFCGVVGHPERHEYTVIGPKVNMAARLMMNYPGKLSCDEETRHRSFLGTAHFHDLPEITLKGMDNPGPISEYIEADVGKDHSIPEAKHAILGYVAEFLEALNTLDKVCVSSDYRHPLFLVVKGEPGVGKTRFLRSVIDAAVKNDMRILCHRPSISSAGNPYTTACYVIAELLELGGISSPQEREQVLEDRFEGTELFNSLSLLNNLLGIQLTAHESVFNLSPAERTRALQRLLGRIVQGTQLDSYSGTLIAIDDAQYVDRDSWGYLRYFAGYSCLFVLGMGALRRSEGALEGPLVPEGMDKVLNSPLCVHVKLEGLEPVNMEALLCQFLEVASVPRELTNLLASRLTGQINPSWVKQCVTNLLHHQLLEINTEGRQPHCNVAEGVRLIDLEIPASLNGCMVSFIDRLPAAERTAVKIASIIGASFNSAVLSHLMPLTPTHKVLESIGGLTSAGVFIYENGQLRFQSVTLQETAYGLLVEKQRRKLHERYAVYLEQRFLGFAKKKKKSFSLRKKKSRMVQERKLGGSGEMTLQVIYPQLVTHWRKAGNQTKTVEYLIHAAESAVSLGSTMQAISFIYQAKGMLPTQDQVVHLDALAAQATTSLFLTREKRKHISVNKQRWQLAAAKALRASREAASKDGIKAKQPSKPVDLYHAKPVVAPRLPAAVSQEAPIEQEELRRRDWPVVAMTASATVLLFLTLYYTLVIM
;
A
#
# COMPACT_ATOMS: atom_id res chain seq x y z
N MET A 1 -2.33 34.43 0.24
CA MET A 1 -3.50 33.92 -0.52
C MET A 1 -3.72 32.50 -0.07
N PHE A 2 -4.93 32.19 0.35
CA PHE A 2 -5.40 30.83 0.54
C PHE A 2 -6.32 30.48 -0.63
N LEU A 3 -6.12 29.33 -1.25
CA LEU A 3 -6.93 28.83 -2.35
C LEU A 3 -7.39 27.41 -2.03
N ASP A 4 -8.69 27.19 -1.92
CA ASP A 4 -9.31 25.86 -1.68
C ASP A 4 -10.04 25.36 -2.95
N ILE A 5 -9.98 24.05 -3.19
CA ILE A 5 -10.49 23.37 -4.38
C ILE A 5 -11.86 22.73 -4.08
N SER A 6 -12.90 23.50 -4.38
CA SER A 6 -14.28 23.03 -4.30
C SER A 6 -14.53 21.83 -5.21
N GLY A 7 -14.91 20.70 -4.61
CA GLY A 7 -15.20 19.44 -5.31
C GLY A 7 -14.07 18.40 -5.23
N PHE A 8 -12.93 18.72 -4.61
CA PHE A 8 -11.80 17.80 -4.48
C PHE A 8 -12.14 16.49 -3.77
N THR A 9 -12.83 16.52 -2.62
CA THR A 9 -13.18 15.27 -1.92
C THR A 9 -14.10 14.39 -2.77
N ALA A 10 -15.14 14.97 -3.39
CA ALA A 10 -16.04 14.25 -4.28
C ALA A 10 -15.30 13.66 -5.50
N LEU A 11 -14.27 14.35 -6.01
CA LEU A 11 -13.38 13.83 -7.05
C LEU A 11 -12.62 12.59 -6.56
N CYS A 12 -12.02 12.65 -5.37
CA CYS A 12 -11.31 11.52 -4.77
C CYS A 12 -12.24 10.32 -4.52
N GLU A 13 -13.48 10.55 -4.05
CA GLU A 13 -14.48 9.50 -3.83
C GLU A 13 -14.92 8.85 -5.15
N GLN A 14 -15.30 9.63 -6.16
CA GLN A 14 -15.72 9.10 -7.47
C GLN A 14 -14.60 8.28 -8.14
N PHE A 15 -13.35 8.73 -8.07
CA PHE A 15 -12.22 7.94 -8.57
C PHE A 15 -11.88 6.72 -7.69
N SER A 16 -12.22 6.72 -6.39
CA SER A 16 -12.04 5.54 -5.54
C SER A 16 -13.10 4.45 -5.79
N LEU A 17 -14.27 4.82 -6.31
CA LEU A 17 -15.33 3.89 -6.73
C LEU A 17 -15.05 3.22 -8.09
N GLN A 18 -14.09 3.71 -8.87
CA GLN A 18 -13.73 3.15 -10.17
C GLN A 18 -12.43 2.36 -10.09
N ASN A 19 -12.42 1.14 -10.62
CA ASN A 19 -11.26 0.23 -10.63
C ASN A 19 -9.98 0.77 -11.33
N HIS A 20 -10.06 1.94 -11.99
CA HIS A 20 -8.97 2.61 -12.70
C HIS A 20 -8.60 4.00 -12.13
N GLY A 21 -9.33 4.49 -11.14
CA GLY A 21 -9.52 5.93 -11.00
C GLY A 21 -8.34 6.74 -10.44
N VAL A 22 -7.38 6.16 -9.71
CA VAL A 22 -6.43 6.99 -8.94
C VAL A 22 -5.26 7.54 -9.78
N ASP A 23 -4.91 6.88 -10.89
CA ASP A 23 -4.05 7.45 -11.94
C ASP A 23 -4.72 8.64 -12.63
N GLU A 24 -6.01 8.51 -12.92
CA GLU A 24 -6.82 9.52 -13.60
C GLU A 24 -7.12 10.70 -12.66
N LEU A 25 -7.32 10.45 -11.37
CA LEU A 25 -7.29 11.46 -10.30
C LEU A 25 -5.97 12.23 -10.36
N THR A 26 -4.83 11.54 -10.29
CA THR A 26 -3.50 12.17 -10.27
C THR A 26 -3.24 13.01 -11.52
N LYS A 27 -3.63 12.52 -12.70
CA LYS A 27 -3.56 13.26 -13.96
C LYS A 27 -4.45 14.50 -13.93
N THR A 28 -5.75 14.32 -13.66
CA THR A 28 -6.75 15.41 -13.60
C THR A 28 -6.32 16.49 -12.60
N LEU A 29 -5.81 16.07 -11.45
CA LEU A 29 -5.35 16.92 -10.37
C LEU A 29 -4.06 17.65 -10.76
N ASN A 30 -3.04 16.99 -11.31
CA ASN A 30 -1.82 17.67 -11.78
C ASN A 30 -2.08 18.60 -12.97
N ASP A 31 -2.98 18.26 -13.89
CA ASP A 31 -3.40 19.13 -14.99
C ASP A 31 -4.12 20.39 -14.45
N TYR A 32 -4.95 20.23 -13.41
CA TYR A 32 -5.70 21.32 -12.77
C TYR A 32 -4.83 22.21 -11.87
N LEU A 33 -4.10 21.62 -10.91
CA LEU A 33 -3.17 22.33 -10.02
C LEU A 33 -2.07 22.99 -10.83
N GLY A 34 -1.45 22.26 -11.76
CA GLY A 34 -0.42 22.76 -12.64
C GLY A 34 -0.89 24.00 -13.41
N ARG A 35 -2.16 24.07 -13.82
CA ARG A 35 -2.73 25.27 -14.47
C ARG A 35 -2.95 26.46 -13.52
N ILE A 36 -3.23 26.21 -12.25
CA ILE A 36 -3.34 27.26 -11.22
C ILE A 36 -1.94 27.81 -10.90
N GLU A 37 -0.97 26.93 -10.65
CA GLU A 37 0.43 27.27 -10.38
C GLU A 37 1.05 28.06 -11.54
N ASP A 38 0.77 27.64 -12.77
CA ASP A 38 1.16 28.34 -14.01
C ASP A 38 0.70 29.82 -14.02
N LEU A 39 -0.47 30.13 -13.44
CA LEU A 39 -1.01 31.50 -13.32
C LEU A 39 -0.47 32.26 -12.11
N VAL A 40 -0.13 31.56 -11.03
CA VAL A 40 0.49 32.09 -9.81
C VAL A 40 1.93 32.52 -10.08
N LEU A 41 2.74 31.63 -10.64
CA LEU A 41 4.15 31.87 -10.99
C LEU A 41 4.27 33.02 -12.00
N LYS A 42 3.39 33.06 -13.02
CA LYS A 42 3.31 34.18 -13.99
C LYS A 42 2.81 35.50 -13.38
N ALA A 43 2.28 35.49 -12.15
CA ALA A 43 1.94 36.68 -11.37
C ALA A 43 3.01 37.03 -10.31
N GLY A 44 4.14 36.30 -10.28
CA GLY A 44 5.21 36.49 -9.31
C GLY A 44 4.86 36.09 -7.88
N GLY A 45 3.87 35.19 -7.71
CA GLY A 45 3.55 34.56 -6.42
C GLY A 45 4.36 33.27 -6.24
N ASP A 46 4.66 32.95 -4.99
CA ASP A 46 5.35 31.72 -4.59
C ASP A 46 4.38 30.75 -3.93
N VAL A 47 4.37 29.49 -4.36
CA VAL A 47 3.51 28.44 -3.80
C VAL A 47 4.28 27.82 -2.64
N VAL A 48 3.92 28.20 -1.43
CA VAL A 48 4.67 27.84 -0.22
C VAL A 48 4.29 26.46 0.26
N GLU A 49 3.00 26.11 0.22
CA GLU A 49 2.52 24.85 0.81
C GLU A 49 1.28 24.32 0.09
N PHE A 50 1.18 23.00 -0.03
CA PHE A 50 -0.03 22.27 -0.45
C PHE A 50 -0.63 21.53 0.75
N ALA A 51 -1.87 21.82 1.11
CA ALA A 51 -2.58 21.23 2.25
C ALA A 51 -3.86 20.53 1.77
N GLY A 52 -3.72 19.29 1.30
CA GLY A 52 -4.84 18.48 0.80
C GLY A 52 -5.49 19.10 -0.44
N ASP A 53 -6.68 19.68 -0.25
CA ASP A 53 -7.45 20.44 -1.24
C ASP A 53 -7.10 21.93 -1.31
N ALA A 54 -6.19 22.43 -0.46
CA ALA A 54 -5.79 23.84 -0.43
C ALA A 54 -4.33 24.11 -0.87
N MET A 55 -4.09 25.34 -1.34
CA MET A 55 -2.77 25.92 -1.60
C MET A 55 -2.57 27.21 -0.80
N LEU A 56 -1.38 27.37 -0.19
CA LEU A 56 -0.91 28.63 0.36
C LEU A 56 0.06 29.31 -0.62
N VAL A 57 -0.29 30.52 -1.03
CA VAL A 57 0.51 31.32 -1.97
C VAL A 57 0.87 32.67 -1.35
N LEU A 58 2.16 33.01 -1.36
CA LEU A 58 2.69 34.27 -0.83
C LEU A 58 3.21 35.18 -1.95
N TRP A 59 3.09 36.48 -1.74
CA TRP A 59 3.80 37.51 -2.52
C TRP A 59 4.67 38.29 -1.52
N GLU A 60 5.98 38.08 -1.57
CA GLU A 60 6.92 38.77 -0.69
C GLU A 60 6.95 40.27 -1.02
N ALA A 61 6.84 41.11 0.01
CA ALA A 61 6.75 42.56 -0.10
C ALA A 61 7.61 43.24 0.99
N PRO A 62 8.89 43.53 0.71
CA PRO A 62 9.85 44.03 1.71
C PRO A 62 9.62 45.49 2.13
N SER A 63 8.76 46.24 1.44
CA SER A 63 8.40 47.63 1.76
C SER A 63 6.89 47.85 1.80
N VAL A 64 6.43 48.88 2.51
CA VAL A 64 4.99 49.22 2.61
C VAL A 64 4.35 49.45 1.24
N GLU A 65 5.07 50.12 0.33
CA GLU A 65 4.66 50.38 -1.05
C GLU A 65 4.50 49.04 -1.82
N SER A 66 5.52 48.16 -1.75
CA SER A 66 5.44 46.85 -2.39
C SER A 66 4.30 45.95 -1.87
N ARG A 67 3.79 46.18 -0.64
CA ARG A 67 2.61 45.45 -0.13
C ARG A 67 1.34 45.79 -0.91
N VAL A 68 1.17 47.03 -1.36
CA VAL A 68 0.05 47.44 -2.23
C VAL A 68 0.13 46.70 -3.56
N THR A 69 1.31 46.70 -4.19
CA THR A 69 1.55 46.01 -5.46
C THR A 69 1.42 44.49 -5.35
N ALA A 70 1.83 43.89 -4.22
CA ALA A 70 1.60 42.48 -3.93
C ALA A 70 0.10 42.14 -3.85
N VAL A 71 -0.70 42.96 -3.14
CA VAL A 71 -2.16 42.80 -3.06
C VAL A 71 -2.81 42.93 -4.44
N VAL A 72 -2.40 43.92 -5.25
CA VAL A 72 -2.89 44.07 -6.65
C VAL A 72 -2.54 42.84 -7.49
N LYS A 73 -1.29 42.35 -7.43
CA LYS A 73 -0.85 41.14 -8.14
C LYS A 73 -1.67 39.92 -7.73
N ALA A 74 -1.90 39.72 -6.42
CA ALA A 74 -2.72 38.63 -5.90
C ALA A 74 -4.19 38.73 -6.35
N ILE A 75 -4.80 39.92 -6.33
CA ILE A 75 -6.18 40.16 -6.81
C ILE A 75 -6.30 39.87 -8.32
N VAL A 76 -5.35 40.34 -9.13
CA VAL A 76 -5.35 40.09 -10.59
C VAL A 76 -5.10 38.62 -10.91
N CYS A 77 -4.21 37.95 -10.16
CA CYS A 77 -4.00 36.50 -10.25
C CYS A 77 -5.29 35.73 -9.92
N SER A 78 -5.92 36.03 -8.78
CA SER A 78 -7.19 35.43 -8.35
C SER A 78 -8.26 35.49 -9.44
N ARG A 79 -8.39 36.63 -10.12
CA ARG A 79 -9.35 36.79 -11.24
C ARG A 79 -8.99 35.92 -12.46
N LYS A 80 -7.71 35.76 -12.78
CA LYS A 80 -7.26 34.89 -13.88
C LYS A 80 -7.54 33.42 -13.54
N VAL A 81 -7.26 32.99 -12.31
CA VAL A 81 -7.55 31.64 -11.82
C VAL A 81 -9.06 31.39 -11.85
N MET A 82 -9.87 32.28 -11.27
CA MET A 82 -11.34 32.20 -11.33
C MET A 82 -11.90 32.08 -12.74
N LYS A 83 -11.37 32.85 -13.71
CA LYS A 83 -11.81 32.78 -15.10
C LYS A 83 -11.42 31.47 -15.80
N THR A 84 -10.32 30.85 -15.40
CA THR A 84 -9.71 29.72 -16.14
C THR A 84 -10.03 28.36 -15.53
N CYS A 85 -10.14 28.30 -14.19
CA CYS A 85 -10.20 27.06 -13.43
C CYS A 85 -11.52 26.88 -12.64
N ASN A 86 -12.38 27.90 -12.56
CA ASN A 86 -13.70 27.71 -11.95
C ASN A 86 -14.65 26.98 -12.90
N ASN A 87 -15.40 25.99 -12.39
CA ASN A 87 -16.27 25.08 -13.16
C ASN A 87 -15.52 24.23 -14.19
N TRP A 88 -14.37 23.68 -13.80
CA TRP A 88 -13.63 22.71 -14.60
C TRP A 88 -14.35 21.35 -14.59
N ASP A 89 -14.71 20.88 -15.78
CA ASP A 89 -15.30 19.54 -15.99
C ASP A 89 -14.23 18.46 -15.89
N THR A 90 -14.51 17.38 -15.17
CA THR A 90 -13.61 16.22 -15.04
C THR A 90 -14.17 14.98 -15.73
N GLU A 91 -13.30 14.02 -16.01
CA GLU A 91 -13.62 12.77 -16.71
C GLU A 91 -14.68 11.92 -15.97
N VAL A 92 -14.83 12.13 -14.65
CA VAL A 92 -15.84 11.48 -13.78
C VAL A 92 -17.08 12.35 -13.49
N GLY A 93 -17.28 13.45 -14.21
CA GLY A 93 -18.48 14.30 -14.10
C GLY A 93 -18.53 15.22 -12.87
N VAL A 94 -17.51 15.20 -12.00
CA VAL A 94 -17.37 16.16 -10.90
C VAL A 94 -16.90 17.51 -11.44
N LYS A 95 -17.61 18.60 -11.11
CA LYS A 95 -17.21 19.97 -11.50
C LYS A 95 -16.36 20.61 -10.42
N LEU A 96 -15.06 20.72 -10.66
CA LEU A 96 -14.14 21.45 -9.77
C LEU A 96 -14.37 22.96 -9.85
N GLY A 97 -13.92 23.66 -8.83
CA GLY A 97 -13.75 25.11 -8.85
C GLY A 97 -12.84 25.55 -7.72
N VAL A 98 -12.69 26.87 -7.56
CA VAL A 98 -11.82 27.45 -6.53
C VAL A 98 -12.58 28.39 -5.61
N LYS A 99 -12.10 28.47 -4.38
CA LYS A 99 -12.41 29.46 -3.34
C LYS A 99 -11.12 30.22 -3.05
N ILE A 100 -11.15 31.55 -2.96
CA ILE A 100 -9.91 32.32 -2.75
C ILE A 100 -10.09 33.36 -1.64
N GLY A 101 -9.31 33.21 -0.57
CA GLY A 101 -9.14 34.20 0.49
C GLY A 101 -7.83 34.97 0.33
N LEU A 102 -7.88 36.31 0.43
CA LEU A 102 -6.72 37.19 0.41
C LEU A 102 -6.61 38.01 1.70
N SER A 103 -5.45 37.92 2.36
CA SER A 103 -5.02 38.76 3.47
C SER A 103 -3.70 39.45 3.12
N ALA A 104 -3.27 40.41 3.95
CA ALA A 104 -1.95 41.03 3.84
C ALA A 104 -1.44 41.47 5.22
N GLY A 105 -0.20 41.15 5.55
CA GLY A 105 0.36 41.45 6.86
C GLY A 105 1.70 40.75 7.05
N GLU A 106 2.12 40.60 8.30
CA GLU A 106 3.32 39.85 8.65
C GLU A 106 3.04 38.34 8.67
N VAL A 107 3.99 37.57 8.14
CA VAL A 107 4.01 36.11 8.13
C VAL A 107 5.35 35.67 8.72
N LEU A 108 5.31 34.80 9.72
CA LEU A 108 6.47 34.17 10.31
C LEU A 108 6.64 32.78 9.70
N LEU A 109 7.84 32.49 9.19
CA LEU A 109 8.24 31.17 8.72
C LEU A 109 9.13 30.53 9.79
N THR A 110 8.59 29.52 10.47
CA THR A 110 9.30 28.78 11.52
C THR A 110 9.81 27.46 10.96
N TYR A 111 11.12 27.22 11.05
CA TYR A 111 11.74 25.95 10.69
C TYR A 111 11.79 25.03 11.91
N VAL A 112 11.37 23.78 11.75
CA VAL A 112 11.22 22.80 12.83
C VAL A 112 11.89 21.49 12.42
N GLY A 113 12.64 20.87 13.33
CA GLY A 113 13.15 19.51 13.15
C GLY A 113 14.60 19.32 13.57
N THR A 114 15.22 18.27 13.03
CA THR A 114 16.55 17.81 13.41
C THR A 114 17.62 18.29 12.41
N LYS A 115 18.81 17.68 12.44
CA LYS A 115 19.83 17.87 11.40
C LYS A 115 19.54 17.05 10.12
N SER A 116 18.83 15.92 10.25
CA SER A 116 18.57 14.97 9.15
C SER A 116 17.21 15.18 8.49
N PHE A 117 16.22 15.69 9.22
CA PHE A 117 14.87 15.93 8.72
C PHE A 117 14.31 17.24 9.27
N ARG A 118 13.75 18.08 8.40
CA ARG A 118 13.19 19.39 8.75
C ARG A 118 11.91 19.66 7.97
N LEU A 119 10.99 20.31 8.64
CA LEU A 119 9.80 20.93 8.05
C LEU A 119 9.83 22.43 8.34
N PHE A 120 8.87 23.16 7.79
CA PHE A 120 8.61 24.53 8.17
C PHE A 120 7.10 24.73 8.33
N SER A 121 6.71 25.77 9.05
CA SER A 121 5.33 26.20 9.18
C SER A 121 5.19 27.71 8.98
N SER A 122 4.00 28.14 8.56
CA SER A 122 3.65 29.54 8.28
C SER A 122 2.61 30.05 9.28
N SER A 123 2.97 31.02 10.11
CA SER A 123 2.10 31.63 11.14
C SER A 123 2.08 33.16 11.04
N GLY A 124 1.33 33.84 11.92
CA GLY A 124 1.24 35.31 11.99
C GLY A 124 -0.12 35.88 11.59
N GLN A 125 -0.30 37.20 11.75
CA GLN A 125 -1.60 37.86 11.62
C GLN A 125 -2.22 37.68 10.22
N ALA A 126 -1.42 37.70 9.15
CA ALA A 126 -1.93 37.48 7.80
C ALA A 126 -2.52 36.08 7.61
N MET A 127 -2.02 35.08 8.35
CA MET A 127 -2.56 33.71 8.32
C MET A 127 -3.90 33.66 9.07
N LEU A 128 -3.99 34.26 10.26
CA LEU A 128 -5.26 34.37 11.00
C LEU A 128 -6.34 35.09 10.18
N ASP A 129 -5.99 36.20 9.54
CA ASP A 129 -6.88 36.99 8.68
C ASP A 129 -7.40 36.21 7.47
N VAL A 130 -6.58 35.36 6.85
CA VAL A 130 -7.00 34.58 5.68
C VAL A 130 -7.93 33.42 6.08
N ASN A 131 -7.71 32.85 7.26
CA ASN A 131 -8.55 31.79 7.81
C ASN A 131 -9.91 32.35 8.26
N ALA A 132 -9.96 33.58 8.78
CA ALA A 132 -11.21 34.29 9.00
C ALA A 132 -11.96 34.51 7.66
N ALA A 133 -11.24 34.90 6.60
CA ALA A 133 -11.82 35.10 5.28
C ALA A 133 -12.31 33.80 4.60
N GLU A 134 -11.69 32.64 4.87
CA GLU A 134 -12.09 31.33 4.32
C GLU A 134 -13.54 30.99 4.63
N LYS A 135 -14.01 31.30 5.84
CA LYS A 135 -15.39 31.03 6.30
C LYS A 135 -16.47 31.65 5.40
N TYR A 136 -16.12 32.74 4.69
CA TYR A 136 -16.99 33.46 3.78
C TYR A 136 -16.80 33.07 2.29
N CYS A 137 -15.89 32.14 1.99
CA CYS A 137 -15.56 31.71 0.64
C CYS A 137 -16.50 30.59 0.14
N ASP A 138 -17.40 30.93 -0.76
CA ASP A 138 -18.16 29.98 -1.58
C ASP A 138 -17.43 29.65 -2.90
N LYS A 139 -17.81 28.54 -3.55
CA LYS A 139 -17.26 28.13 -4.85
C LYS A 139 -17.39 29.27 -5.87
N GLY A 140 -16.27 29.74 -6.41
CA GLY A 140 -16.22 30.83 -7.37
C GLY A 140 -16.10 32.23 -6.77
N THR A 141 -15.92 32.38 -5.46
CA THR A 141 -15.79 33.69 -4.78
C THR A 141 -14.34 34.04 -4.44
N ILE A 142 -14.02 35.33 -4.54
CA ILE A 142 -12.77 35.93 -4.04
C ILE A 142 -13.14 36.83 -2.86
N ILE A 143 -12.65 36.50 -1.67
CA ILE A 143 -12.84 37.27 -0.44
C ILE A 143 -11.54 37.98 -0.07
N LEU A 144 -11.63 39.27 0.28
CA LEU A 144 -10.53 40.03 0.86
C LEU A 144 -10.80 40.20 2.36
N ALA A 145 -9.82 39.85 3.18
CA ALA A 145 -9.78 40.21 4.60
C ALA A 145 -9.64 41.75 4.77
N PRO A 146 -10.04 42.31 5.92
CA PRO A 146 -9.91 43.73 6.20
C PRO A 146 -8.50 44.28 5.92
N SER A 147 -7.46 43.51 6.24
CA SER A 147 -6.06 43.86 6.03
C SER A 147 -5.64 43.97 4.56
N ALA A 148 -6.10 43.06 3.69
CA ALA A 148 -5.90 43.17 2.24
C ALA A 148 -6.74 44.31 1.63
N TRP A 149 -7.97 44.50 2.10
CA TRP A 149 -8.85 45.56 1.59
C TRP A 149 -8.38 46.96 1.99
N ALA A 150 -7.75 47.11 3.16
CA ALA A 150 -7.11 48.35 3.59
C ALA A 150 -6.04 48.83 2.58
N LEU A 151 -5.26 47.90 2.02
CA LEU A 151 -4.16 48.16 1.09
C LEU A 151 -4.58 48.26 -0.39
N CYS A 152 -5.87 48.17 -0.71
CA CYS A 152 -6.34 48.13 -2.09
C CYS A 152 -6.43 49.54 -2.72
N PRO A 153 -5.68 49.85 -3.81
CA PRO A 153 -5.64 51.19 -4.40
C PRO A 153 -6.85 51.48 -5.30
N GLU A 154 -7.27 52.76 -5.35
CA GLU A 154 -8.37 53.25 -6.19
C GLU A 154 -9.62 52.33 -6.24
N ARG A 155 -10.25 52.11 -5.08
CA ARG A 155 -11.41 51.22 -4.85
C ARG A 155 -12.60 51.37 -5.83
N LYS A 156 -12.66 52.43 -6.65
CA LYS A 156 -13.64 52.59 -7.74
C LYS A 156 -13.43 51.62 -8.92
N GLY A 157 -12.25 51.00 -9.03
CA GLY A 157 -11.91 50.01 -10.06
C GLY A 157 -12.45 48.60 -9.81
N ILE A 158 -12.83 48.30 -8.57
CA ILE A 158 -13.29 46.98 -8.12
C ILE A 158 -14.71 47.12 -7.56
N ASN A 159 -15.65 46.34 -8.09
CA ASN A 159 -16.98 46.21 -7.51
C ASN A 159 -16.95 45.16 -6.40
N VAL A 160 -17.41 45.51 -5.20
CA VAL A 160 -17.39 44.62 -4.03
C VAL A 160 -18.73 44.61 -3.31
N GLU A 161 -19.04 43.48 -2.70
CA GLU A 161 -20.08 43.33 -1.67
C GLU A 161 -19.39 43.34 -0.30
N LYS A 162 -19.98 44.04 0.68
CA LYS A 162 -19.49 44.03 2.07
C LYS A 162 -20.10 42.84 2.80
N LEU A 163 -19.28 42.16 3.59
CA LEU A 163 -19.67 41.07 4.47
C LEU A 163 -19.45 41.48 5.93
N ASP A 164 -19.80 40.58 6.85
CA ASP A 164 -19.57 40.76 8.28
C ASP A 164 -18.06 40.85 8.61
N GLU A 165 -17.77 41.35 9.81
CA GLU A 165 -16.41 41.54 10.36
C GLU A 165 -15.47 42.41 9.48
N GLY A 166 -16.01 43.09 8.46
CA GLY A 166 -15.29 43.97 7.55
C GLY A 166 -14.68 43.26 6.33
N HIS A 167 -14.95 41.98 6.13
CA HIS A 167 -14.57 41.25 4.91
C HIS A 167 -15.31 41.82 3.68
N VAL A 168 -14.71 41.68 2.50
CA VAL A 168 -15.36 42.08 1.23
C VAL A 168 -15.26 40.99 0.16
N ARG A 169 -16.37 40.71 -0.51
CA ARG A 169 -16.45 39.80 -1.67
C ARG A 169 -16.24 40.58 -2.95
N VAL A 170 -15.29 40.18 -3.79
CA VAL A 170 -15.04 40.81 -5.08
C VAL A 170 -16.03 40.29 -6.12
N LEU A 171 -16.87 41.18 -6.64
CA LEU A 171 -17.89 40.88 -7.66
C LEU A 171 -17.33 41.04 -9.09
N ASN A 172 -16.57 42.11 -9.33
CA ASN A 172 -15.96 42.37 -10.64
C ASN A 172 -14.77 43.32 -10.52
N ILE A 173 -13.81 43.20 -11.45
CA ILE A 173 -12.60 44.05 -11.53
C ILE A 173 -12.53 44.62 -12.94
N ARG A 174 -12.52 45.96 -13.06
CA ARG A 174 -12.40 46.66 -14.35
C ARG A 174 -11.06 46.31 -14.98
N LYS A 175 -11.07 45.91 -16.27
CA LYS A 175 -9.86 45.50 -16.99
C LYS A 175 -8.80 46.62 -17.02
N THR A 176 -9.25 47.86 -17.23
CA THR A 176 -8.40 49.06 -17.25
C THR A 176 -7.69 49.33 -15.92
N TRP A 177 -8.32 49.04 -14.78
CA TRP A 177 -7.71 49.19 -13.45
C TRP A 177 -6.58 48.18 -13.25
N ALA A 178 -6.80 46.92 -13.63
CA ALA A 178 -5.76 45.88 -13.53
C ALA A 178 -4.55 46.18 -14.43
N GLU A 179 -4.78 46.80 -15.59
CA GLU A 179 -3.72 47.21 -16.53
C GLU A 179 -3.02 48.51 -16.09
N SER A 180 -3.72 49.46 -15.44
CA SER A 180 -3.11 50.69 -14.90
C SER A 180 -2.25 50.42 -13.67
N GLU A 181 -2.75 49.67 -12.69
CA GLU A 181 -2.01 49.47 -11.43
C GLU A 181 -0.76 48.62 -11.63
N LEU A 182 -0.76 47.68 -12.58
CA LEU A 182 0.43 46.89 -12.92
C LEU A 182 1.47 47.65 -13.76
N THR A 183 1.12 48.79 -14.38
CA THR A 183 2.06 49.58 -15.21
C THR A 183 2.67 50.77 -14.48
N LYS A 184 1.96 51.33 -13.48
CA LYS A 184 2.39 52.49 -12.65
C LYS A 184 3.76 52.33 -11.98
N GLU A 185 4.19 51.11 -11.65
CA GLU A 185 5.45 50.83 -10.93
C GLU A 185 6.59 50.21 -11.78
N SER A 186 6.41 50.07 -13.10
CA SER A 186 7.47 49.50 -13.96
C SER A 186 8.67 50.45 -14.11
N THR A 187 9.62 50.36 -13.17
CA THR A 187 10.81 51.23 -13.14
C THR A 187 11.69 51.03 -14.39
N PRO A 188 12.46 52.05 -14.83
CA PRO A 188 13.22 51.98 -16.08
C PRO A 188 14.26 50.85 -16.17
N GLN A 189 14.62 50.20 -15.07
CA GLN A 189 15.54 49.06 -15.06
C GLN A 189 14.91 47.75 -15.57
N GLU A 190 13.59 47.59 -15.53
CA GLU A 190 12.90 46.40 -16.08
C GLU A 190 12.70 46.48 -17.61
N GLN A 191 12.98 47.63 -18.25
CA GLN A 191 12.72 47.86 -19.68
C GLN A 191 13.89 47.48 -20.63
N GLN A 192 14.72 46.49 -20.28
CA GLN A 192 15.70 45.94 -21.23
C GLN A 192 15.09 44.87 -22.14
N LYS A 193 14.53 45.33 -23.27
CA LYS A 193 14.17 44.62 -24.53
C LYS A 193 13.63 43.17 -24.44
N PRO A 194 12.47 42.86 -25.07
CA PRO A 194 12.01 41.48 -25.20
C PRO A 194 12.97 40.67 -26.08
N LYS A 195 13.72 39.75 -25.47
CA LYS A 195 14.29 38.60 -26.16
C LYS A 195 13.23 37.50 -26.26
N ALA A 196 13.16 36.85 -27.42
CA ALA A 196 12.37 35.66 -27.79
C ALA A 196 11.19 35.26 -26.87
N MET A 197 9.99 35.25 -27.46
CA MET A 197 8.70 34.97 -26.81
C MET A 197 8.46 33.48 -26.44
N ASP A 198 9.52 32.75 -26.09
CA ASP A 198 9.52 31.31 -25.77
C ASP A 198 10.12 30.98 -24.39
N GLU A 199 10.84 31.91 -23.73
CA GLU A 199 11.28 31.69 -22.34
C GLU A 199 10.15 32.07 -21.38
N PHE A 200 9.65 31.07 -20.63
CA PHE A 200 8.82 31.30 -19.44
C PHE A 200 9.53 32.31 -18.52
N PRO A 201 8.81 33.10 -17.70
CA PRO A 201 9.43 33.89 -16.64
C PRO A 201 10.03 32.91 -15.63
N SER A 202 11.29 32.54 -15.86
CA SER A 202 12.02 31.60 -15.02
C SER A 202 11.92 32.07 -13.59
N PHE A 203 11.77 31.12 -12.67
CA PHE A 203 12.03 31.27 -11.23
C PHE A 203 12.96 32.46 -10.93
N ARG A 204 12.66 33.22 -9.85
CA ARG A 204 13.70 34.00 -9.15
C ARG A 204 14.94 33.12 -9.13
N LYS A 205 15.99 33.48 -9.91
CA LYS A 205 17.16 32.61 -10.08
C LYS A 205 17.81 32.49 -8.71
N VAL A 206 17.45 31.43 -7.98
CA VAL A 206 17.98 31.15 -6.65
C VAL A 206 19.48 31.21 -6.82
N ASN A 207 20.13 32.10 -6.08
CA ASN A 207 21.54 32.36 -6.28
C ASN A 207 22.32 31.19 -5.67
N MET A 208 22.40 30.08 -6.44
CA MET A 208 23.00 28.80 -6.06
C MET A 208 24.47 28.91 -5.64
N LYS A 209 25.09 30.10 -5.80
CA LYS A 209 26.39 30.43 -5.20
C LYS A 209 26.38 30.33 -3.67
N ASN A 210 25.23 30.54 -3.02
CA ASN A 210 25.11 30.63 -1.56
C ASN A 210 24.19 29.55 -0.94
N VAL A 211 23.66 28.61 -1.74
CA VAL A 211 22.77 27.54 -1.25
C VAL A 211 23.39 26.19 -1.57
N HIS A 212 23.90 25.49 -0.56
CA HIS A 212 24.47 24.16 -0.76
C HIS A 212 23.36 23.12 -0.83
N LYS A 213 23.50 22.14 -1.74
CA LYS A 213 22.54 21.02 -1.86
C LYS A 213 22.34 20.25 -0.55
N HIS A 214 23.34 20.27 0.33
CA HIS A 214 23.30 19.64 1.64
C HIS A 214 22.21 20.25 2.54
N ASP A 215 22.05 21.57 2.52
CA ASP A 215 21.16 22.30 3.44
C ASP A 215 19.67 22.13 3.07
N LEU A 216 19.40 21.72 1.82
CA LEU A 216 18.06 21.43 1.31
C LEU A 216 17.63 19.97 1.51
N ARG A 217 18.56 19.01 1.72
CA ARG A 217 18.22 17.59 1.87
C ARG A 217 17.23 17.32 3.02
N PRO A 218 17.35 17.94 4.20
CA PRO A 218 16.46 17.66 5.33
C PRO A 218 14.98 17.97 5.05
N PHE A 219 14.68 18.84 4.08
CA PHE A 219 13.31 19.20 3.67
C PHE A 219 12.71 18.24 2.62
N ILE A 220 13.47 17.24 2.16
CA ILE A 220 13.04 16.28 1.14
C ILE A 220 12.67 14.96 1.84
N ALA A 221 11.43 14.51 1.68
CA ALA A 221 10.97 13.24 2.23
C ALA A 221 11.86 12.06 1.77
N ALA A 222 12.24 11.17 2.70
CA ALA A 222 13.20 10.10 2.46
C ALA A 222 12.93 9.25 1.20
N PRO A 223 11.68 8.83 0.85
CA PRO A 223 11.41 8.09 -0.38
C PRO A 223 11.85 8.83 -1.66
N VAL A 224 11.77 10.16 -1.66
CA VAL A 224 12.21 11.03 -2.77
C VAL A 224 13.73 11.15 -2.78
N LEU A 225 14.33 11.37 -1.61
CA LEU A 225 15.77 11.56 -1.46
C LEU A 225 16.57 10.34 -1.96
N HIS A 226 16.16 9.13 -1.58
CA HIS A 226 16.81 7.90 -2.05
C HIS A 226 16.73 7.73 -3.58
N LYS A 227 15.59 8.07 -4.21
CA LYS A 227 15.48 7.98 -5.69
C LYS A 227 16.29 9.07 -6.40
N LEU A 228 16.44 10.26 -5.80
CA LEU A 228 17.34 11.31 -6.30
C LEU A 228 18.81 10.88 -6.21
N GLU A 229 19.22 10.25 -5.11
CA GLU A 229 20.58 9.73 -4.91
C GLU A 229 20.96 8.64 -5.92
N GLU A 230 20.02 7.74 -6.22
CA GLU A 230 20.23 6.65 -7.18
C GLU A 230 20.03 7.05 -8.66
N ASN A 231 19.70 8.31 -8.95
CA ASN A 231 19.28 8.79 -10.29
C ASN A 231 18.11 7.98 -10.90
N GLN A 232 17.17 7.53 -10.06
CA GLN A 232 15.97 6.86 -10.54
C GLN A 232 14.93 7.86 -11.10
N PRO A 233 14.07 7.48 -12.06
CA PRO A 233 13.03 8.36 -12.56
C PRO A 233 11.97 8.67 -11.50
N MET A 234 11.68 9.95 -11.28
CA MET A 234 10.64 10.41 -10.34
C MET A 234 9.24 9.86 -10.66
N GLU A 235 8.98 9.48 -11.92
CA GLU A 235 7.70 8.85 -12.32
C GLU A 235 7.40 7.55 -11.56
N TYR A 236 8.41 6.88 -10.98
CA TYR A 236 8.25 5.70 -10.12
C TYR A 236 8.05 6.01 -8.64
N LEU A 237 7.99 7.28 -8.21
CA LEU A 237 7.58 7.63 -6.83
C LEU A 237 6.08 7.49 -6.60
N CYS A 238 5.30 7.60 -7.67
CA CYS A 238 3.85 7.47 -7.64
C CYS A 238 3.45 6.00 -7.52
N GLU A 239 2.78 5.64 -6.42
CA GLU A 239 2.39 4.28 -6.07
C GLU A 239 0.98 4.28 -5.47
N MET A 240 0.22 3.21 -5.74
CA MET A 240 -1.02 2.91 -5.03
C MET A 240 -0.74 1.96 -3.89
N ARG A 241 -1.12 2.34 -2.67
CA ARG A 241 -0.80 1.57 -1.47
C ARG A 241 -1.81 1.77 -0.36
N ASP A 242 -2.05 0.72 0.40
CA ASP A 242 -2.71 0.79 1.70
C ASP A 242 -1.75 1.42 2.71
N VAL A 243 -2.15 2.55 3.30
CA VAL A 243 -1.43 3.23 4.39
C VAL A 243 -2.31 3.34 5.62
N THR A 244 -1.71 3.64 6.76
CA THR A 244 -2.44 4.17 7.92
C THR A 244 -2.11 5.65 8.08
N VAL A 245 -3.13 6.49 7.97
CA VAL A 245 -3.04 7.95 8.13
C VAL A 245 -3.33 8.28 9.58
N VAL A 246 -2.41 8.98 10.24
CA VAL A 246 -2.57 9.51 11.59
C VAL A 246 -2.52 11.03 11.50
N PHE A 247 -3.64 11.68 11.81
CA PHE A 247 -3.79 13.13 11.82
C PHE A 247 -3.91 13.59 13.27
N ILE A 248 -2.95 14.39 13.74
CA ILE A 248 -2.85 14.86 15.13
C ILE A 248 -3.09 16.36 15.13
N ASN A 249 -4.07 16.85 15.87
CA ASN A 249 -4.31 18.27 16.08
C ASN A 249 -3.99 18.69 17.52
N LEU A 250 -3.44 19.89 17.68
CA LEU A 250 -2.94 20.42 18.94
C LEU A 250 -3.47 21.83 19.21
N SER A 251 -3.99 22.04 20.41
CA SER A 251 -4.21 23.38 20.95
C SER A 251 -2.98 23.79 21.77
N LEU A 252 -2.04 24.48 21.12
CA LEU A 252 -0.87 25.06 21.79
C LEU A 252 -1.24 26.39 22.46
N ASP A 253 -0.67 26.65 23.64
CA ASP A 253 -0.78 27.96 24.28
C ASP A 253 0.13 28.99 23.61
N HIS A 254 -0.43 30.14 23.21
CA HIS A 254 0.27 31.18 22.44
C HIS A 254 1.16 32.07 23.33
N GLY A 255 1.95 31.46 24.21
CA GLY A 255 2.97 32.12 25.01
C GLY A 255 4.10 32.74 24.16
N HIS A 256 5.04 33.42 24.82
CA HIS A 256 6.02 34.32 24.19
C HIS A 256 6.98 33.71 23.13
N ASP A 257 7.00 32.40 22.88
CA ASP A 257 7.86 31.75 21.87
C ASP A 257 7.21 30.50 21.25
N HIS A 258 6.21 30.72 20.39
CA HIS A 258 5.50 29.68 19.63
C HIS A 258 6.46 28.72 18.88
N SER A 259 7.56 29.25 18.33
CA SER A 259 8.55 28.45 17.59
C SER A 259 9.25 27.41 18.47
N ARG A 260 9.55 27.77 19.73
CA ARG A 260 10.15 26.84 20.71
C ARG A 260 9.15 25.78 21.16
N SER A 261 7.91 26.16 21.43
CA SER A 261 6.85 25.20 21.78
C SER A 261 6.62 24.19 20.64
N LEU A 262 6.57 24.66 19.39
CA LEU A 262 6.43 23.81 18.22
C LEU A 262 7.62 22.84 18.04
N GLN A 263 8.86 23.29 18.27
CA GLN A 263 10.04 22.41 18.25
C GLN A 263 10.00 21.37 19.38
N GLY A 264 9.65 21.75 20.61
CA GLY A 264 9.57 20.82 21.74
C GLY A 264 8.54 19.71 21.50
N VAL A 265 7.37 20.08 20.97
CA VAL A 265 6.32 19.12 20.57
C VAL A 265 6.78 18.27 19.38
N PHE A 266 7.41 18.87 18.37
CA PHE A 266 7.95 18.14 17.22
C PHE A 266 8.92 17.05 17.66
N ASP A 267 9.84 17.35 18.59
CA ASP A 267 10.83 16.37 19.06
C ASP A 267 10.13 15.18 19.74
N LYS A 268 9.09 15.41 20.56
CA LYS A 268 8.29 14.33 21.17
C LYS A 268 7.54 13.48 20.14
N ILE A 269 6.83 14.11 19.21
CA ILE A 269 6.12 13.42 18.12
C ILE A 269 7.12 12.64 17.26
N SER A 270 8.22 13.26 16.86
CA SER A 270 9.26 12.64 16.03
C SER A 270 9.90 11.43 16.72
N THR A 271 10.17 11.48 18.03
CA THR A 271 10.69 10.32 18.77
C THR A 271 9.71 9.15 18.73
N ALA A 272 8.43 9.38 19.06
CA ALA A 272 7.42 8.32 19.03
C ALA A 272 7.18 7.79 17.60
N VAL A 273 7.04 8.66 16.61
CA VAL A 273 6.82 8.27 15.21
C VAL A 273 7.98 7.42 14.67
N LEU A 274 9.23 7.79 14.97
CA LEU A 274 10.41 7.01 14.59
C LEU A 274 10.46 5.65 15.30
N GLN A 275 10.08 5.58 16.58
CA GLN A 275 10.02 4.34 17.36
C GLN A 275 9.09 3.30 16.72
N PHE A 276 7.91 3.72 16.25
CA PHE A 276 6.94 2.85 15.57
C PHE A 276 7.14 2.78 14.03
N GLN A 277 8.24 3.33 13.51
CA GLN A 277 8.60 3.29 12.08
C GLN A 277 7.61 4.02 11.14
N GLY A 278 6.88 5.00 11.68
CA GLY A 278 6.09 5.95 10.89
C GLY A 278 6.93 7.09 10.33
N VAL A 279 6.30 7.96 9.55
CA VAL A 279 6.94 9.13 8.92
C VAL A 279 6.06 10.38 9.12
N ILE A 280 6.60 11.45 9.69
CA ILE A 280 5.96 12.77 9.66
C ILE A 280 6.06 13.29 8.22
N ASN A 281 4.92 13.56 7.56
CA ASN A 281 4.90 14.08 6.19
C ASN A 281 4.83 15.61 6.15
N LYS A 282 3.94 16.22 6.96
CA LYS A 282 3.69 17.67 7.00
C LYS A 282 3.26 18.15 8.38
N ILE A 283 3.45 19.45 8.60
CA ILE A 283 2.86 20.22 9.69
C ILE A 283 2.01 21.29 9.02
N PHE A 284 0.77 21.48 9.48
CA PHE A 284 -0.12 22.53 9.04
C PHE A 284 -0.43 23.44 10.24
N GLU A 285 -0.55 24.75 10.04
CA GLU A 285 -1.02 25.68 11.09
C GLU A 285 -2.23 26.52 10.67
N PHE A 286 -2.56 26.54 9.37
CA PHE A 286 -3.44 27.55 8.79
C PHE A 286 -4.82 27.03 8.33
N ASP A 287 -5.27 25.88 8.83
CA ASP A 287 -6.62 25.36 8.53
C ASP A 287 -7.27 24.83 9.81
N LYS A 288 -6.61 23.86 10.45
CA LYS A 288 -7.16 23.09 11.58
C LYS A 288 -6.57 23.45 12.95
N GLY A 289 -5.71 24.46 13.02
CA GLY A 289 -4.77 24.67 14.13
C GLY A 289 -3.44 23.98 13.83
N THR A 290 -2.57 23.85 14.84
CA THR A 290 -1.28 23.16 14.70
C THR A 290 -1.51 21.65 14.56
N SER A 291 -1.49 21.16 13.33
CA SER A 291 -1.79 19.78 12.95
C SER A 291 -0.59 19.08 12.32
N PHE A 292 -0.34 17.84 12.71
CA PHE A 292 0.68 16.97 12.14
C PHE A 292 0.03 15.87 11.29
N LEU A 293 0.54 15.67 10.07
CA LEU A 293 0.23 14.52 9.24
C LEU A 293 1.34 13.48 9.38
N VAL A 294 1.03 12.40 10.09
CA VAL A 294 1.88 11.22 10.24
C VAL A 294 1.33 10.11 9.34
N LEU A 295 2.24 9.42 8.66
CA LEU A 295 1.92 8.34 7.73
C LEU A 295 2.72 7.11 8.07
N PHE A 296 2.01 6.00 8.27
CA PHE A 296 2.60 4.68 8.34
C PHE A 296 2.44 3.98 6.99
N GLY A 297 3.43 3.18 6.58
CA GLY A 297 3.32 2.44 5.34
C GLY A 297 3.66 3.22 4.08
N LEU A 298 4.48 4.27 4.15
CA LEU A 298 5.08 4.92 2.96
C LEU A 298 6.12 4.02 2.25
N PRO A 299 6.53 4.31 1.00
CA PRO A 299 7.47 3.47 0.26
C PRO A 299 8.84 3.31 0.95
N GLY A 300 9.14 2.09 1.40
CA GLY A 300 10.31 1.73 2.21
C GLY A 300 10.03 1.58 3.71
N PHE A 301 8.83 1.93 4.15
CA PHE A 301 8.37 2.01 5.54
C PHE A 301 7.07 1.22 5.76
N LYS A 302 6.82 0.18 4.95
CA LYS A 302 5.66 -0.73 5.12
C LYS A 302 6.00 -1.82 6.12
N HIS A 303 5.16 -1.98 7.13
CA HIS A 303 5.27 -3.01 8.16
C HIS A 303 4.00 -3.86 8.23
N GLU A 304 4.06 -4.96 8.98
CA GLU A 304 3.02 -6.00 8.95
C GLU A 304 1.88 -5.64 9.91
N ASP A 305 2.20 -5.33 11.17
CA ASP A 305 1.26 -4.88 12.21
C ASP A 305 1.08 -3.35 12.26
N GLU A 306 1.23 -2.70 11.10
CA GLU A 306 1.29 -1.24 10.94
C GLU A 306 0.11 -0.48 11.57
N VAL A 307 -1.09 -1.07 11.49
CA VAL A 307 -2.32 -0.43 11.96
C VAL A 307 -2.39 -0.40 13.48
N GLY A 308 -2.01 -1.49 14.15
CA GLY A 308 -1.88 -1.53 15.61
C GLY A 308 -0.78 -0.59 16.10
N HIS A 309 0.38 -0.61 15.42
CA HIS A 309 1.48 0.32 15.71
C HIS A 309 1.07 1.80 15.56
N ALA A 310 0.25 2.15 14.57
CA ALA A 310 -0.23 3.53 14.40
C ALA A 310 -1.14 3.99 15.55
N LEU A 311 -2.02 3.12 16.06
CA LEU A 311 -2.87 3.38 17.22
C LEU A 311 -2.04 3.55 18.50
N GLN A 312 -1.14 2.61 18.77
CA GLN A 312 -0.24 2.64 19.94
C GLN A 312 0.71 3.85 19.92
N CYS A 313 1.26 4.20 18.74
CA CYS A 313 2.05 5.40 18.55
C CYS A 313 1.24 6.67 18.87
N SER A 314 0.00 6.73 18.37
CA SER A 314 -0.91 7.86 18.62
C SER A 314 -1.24 8.00 20.11
N SER A 315 -1.48 6.87 20.80
CA SER A 315 -1.70 6.79 22.24
C SER A 315 -0.49 7.28 23.04
N GLN A 316 0.71 6.79 22.74
CA GLN A 316 1.95 7.24 23.37
C GLN A 316 2.22 8.74 23.12
N ILE A 317 1.88 9.27 21.95
CA ILE A 317 1.97 10.70 21.65
C ILE A 317 1.00 11.50 22.53
N ILE A 318 -0.27 11.09 22.63
CA ILE A 318 -1.27 11.78 23.47
C ILE A 318 -0.80 11.81 24.94
N MET A 319 -0.34 10.67 25.48
CA MET A 319 0.20 10.62 26.84
C MET A 319 1.38 11.59 27.01
N THR A 320 2.38 11.51 26.12
CA THR A 320 3.61 12.32 26.21
C THR A 320 3.35 13.83 26.06
N LEU A 321 2.33 14.22 25.28
CA LEU A 321 2.00 15.62 25.03
C LEU A 321 1.03 16.20 26.08
N ASN A 322 0.16 15.39 26.69
CA ASN A 322 -0.69 15.86 27.80
C ASN A 322 0.12 16.25 29.05
N ASP A 323 1.33 15.71 29.21
CA ASP A 323 2.29 16.10 30.27
C ASP A 323 2.98 17.46 29.98
N MET A 324 2.81 18.04 28.78
CA MET A 324 3.43 19.32 28.41
C MET A 324 2.51 20.50 28.76
N ILE A 325 3.02 21.45 29.55
CA ILE A 325 2.28 22.63 30.02
C ILE A 325 1.79 23.51 28.85
N GLU A 326 2.52 23.51 27.73
CA GLU A 326 2.19 24.26 26.52
C GLU A 326 1.04 23.65 25.69
N VAL A 327 0.61 22.42 25.98
CA VAL A 327 -0.41 21.69 25.21
C VAL A 327 -1.70 21.59 26.01
N ARG A 328 -2.76 22.26 25.54
CA ARG A 328 -4.08 22.26 26.23
C ARG A 328 -4.96 21.08 25.85
N GLN A 329 -4.83 20.58 24.62
CA GLN A 329 -5.62 19.47 24.10
C GLN A 329 -4.91 18.83 22.90
N VAL A 330 -4.94 17.50 22.85
CA VAL A 330 -4.52 16.69 21.69
C VAL A 330 -5.76 15.97 21.16
N SER A 331 -5.97 15.99 19.84
CA SER A 331 -7.05 15.25 19.17
C SER A 331 -6.49 14.47 18.00
N VAL A 332 -6.83 13.20 17.85
CA VAL A 332 -6.23 12.33 16.82
C VAL A 332 -7.30 11.58 16.04
N GLY A 333 -7.12 11.56 14.72
CA GLY A 333 -7.90 10.78 13.77
C GLY A 333 -7.00 9.78 13.05
N VAL A 334 -7.32 8.50 13.15
CA VAL A 334 -6.59 7.40 12.50
C VAL A 334 -7.49 6.70 11.48
N THR A 335 -7.01 6.49 10.26
CA THR A 335 -7.76 5.72 9.26
C THR A 335 -6.82 4.86 8.42
N THR A 336 -7.30 3.71 7.94
CA THR A 336 -6.52 2.79 7.12
C THR A 336 -7.20 2.55 5.78
N GLY A 337 -6.41 2.52 4.71
CA GLY A 337 -6.88 2.08 3.40
C GLY A 337 -6.04 2.57 2.23
N LYS A 338 -6.51 2.28 1.02
CA LYS A 338 -5.83 2.65 -0.23
C LYS A 338 -5.82 4.16 -0.44
N VAL A 339 -4.65 4.68 -0.73
CA VAL A 339 -4.39 6.09 -1.07
C VAL A 339 -3.42 6.18 -2.24
N PHE A 340 -3.40 7.33 -2.88
CA PHE A 340 -2.29 7.73 -3.75
C PHE A 340 -1.12 8.22 -2.90
N CYS A 341 0.09 7.73 -3.14
CA CYS A 341 1.32 8.34 -2.64
C CYS A 341 2.20 8.72 -3.81
N GLY A 342 2.51 10.00 -4.00
CA GLY A 342 3.24 10.44 -5.20
C GLY A 342 3.53 11.91 -5.27
N VAL A 343 4.10 12.31 -6.41
CA VAL A 343 4.48 13.71 -6.70
C VAL A 343 3.31 14.46 -7.32
N VAL A 344 2.97 15.59 -6.72
CA VAL A 344 1.80 16.42 -7.06
C VAL A 344 2.21 17.89 -7.26
N GLY A 345 1.72 18.51 -8.33
CA GLY A 345 1.98 19.91 -8.70
C GLY A 345 2.63 20.09 -10.08
N HIS A 346 3.06 21.31 -10.39
CA HIS A 346 3.74 21.67 -11.64
C HIS A 346 5.14 21.01 -11.77
N PRO A 347 5.65 20.71 -12.99
CA PRO A 347 6.99 20.15 -13.17
C PRO A 347 8.13 20.97 -12.54
N GLU A 348 7.95 22.28 -12.36
CA GLU A 348 8.92 23.16 -11.70
C GLU A 348 8.67 23.38 -10.19
N ARG A 349 7.46 23.06 -9.69
CA ARG A 349 7.08 23.17 -8.27
C ARG A 349 6.10 22.07 -7.90
N HIS A 350 6.56 21.07 -7.17
CA HIS A 350 5.74 19.94 -6.75
C HIS A 350 6.19 19.40 -5.40
N GLU A 351 5.33 18.62 -4.75
CA GLU A 351 5.59 17.97 -3.47
C GLU A 351 5.26 16.49 -3.52
N TYR A 352 5.98 15.70 -2.72
CA TYR A 352 5.60 14.32 -2.45
C TYR A 352 4.58 14.29 -1.34
N THR A 353 3.35 13.87 -1.65
CA THR A 353 2.22 13.93 -0.74
C THR A 353 1.31 12.71 -0.92
N VAL A 354 0.29 12.62 -0.06
CA VAL A 354 -0.64 11.50 -0.02
C VAL A 354 -2.06 12.02 -0.12
N ILE A 355 -2.84 11.44 -1.03
CA ILE A 355 -4.18 11.90 -1.39
C ILE A 355 -5.13 10.70 -1.43
N GLY A 356 -6.30 10.86 -0.83
CA GLY A 356 -7.39 9.88 -0.92
C GLY A 356 -8.47 10.12 0.14
N PRO A 357 -9.64 9.45 0.03
CA PRO A 357 -10.74 9.64 0.96
C PRO A 357 -10.35 9.41 2.43
N LYS A 358 -9.50 8.42 2.71
CA LYS A 358 -9.00 8.11 4.06
C LYS A 358 -8.17 9.27 4.66
N VAL A 359 -7.33 9.95 3.86
CA VAL A 359 -6.58 11.14 4.31
C VAL A 359 -7.54 12.24 4.79
N ASN A 360 -8.58 12.50 3.99
CA ASN A 360 -9.60 13.50 4.30
C ASN A 360 -10.46 13.07 5.50
N MET A 361 -10.72 11.77 5.66
CA MET A 361 -11.48 11.19 6.76
C MET A 361 -10.73 11.37 8.08
N ALA A 362 -9.45 10.97 8.17
CA ALA A 362 -8.63 11.16 9.36
C ALA A 362 -8.57 12.64 9.81
N ALA A 363 -8.40 13.56 8.86
CA ALA A 363 -8.43 15.01 9.13
C ALA A 363 -9.79 15.53 9.62
N ARG A 364 -10.89 14.83 9.32
CA ARG A 364 -12.23 15.14 9.83
C ARG A 364 -12.48 14.49 11.19
N LEU A 365 -12.01 13.26 11.41
CA LEU A 365 -12.13 12.57 12.69
C LEU A 365 -11.48 13.39 13.81
N MET A 366 -10.23 13.85 13.64
CA MET A 366 -9.54 14.67 14.65
C MET A 366 -10.24 16.01 14.96
N MET A 367 -11.05 16.54 14.04
CA MET A 367 -11.76 17.81 14.20
C MET A 367 -13.17 17.67 14.78
N ASN A 368 -13.83 16.52 14.57
CA ASN A 368 -15.19 16.26 15.08
C ASN A 368 -15.19 15.51 16.41
N TYR A 369 -14.08 14.86 16.79
CA TYR A 369 -13.90 14.17 18.07
C TYR A 369 -12.73 14.79 18.87
N PRO A 370 -12.85 16.05 19.35
CA PRO A 370 -11.77 16.73 20.05
C PRO A 370 -11.43 16.05 21.38
N GLY A 371 -10.14 15.94 21.69
CA GLY A 371 -9.63 15.28 22.90
C GLY A 371 -9.60 13.75 22.83
N LYS A 372 -9.94 13.14 21.68
CA LYS A 372 -10.07 11.69 21.52
C LYS A 372 -9.06 11.12 20.53
N LEU A 373 -8.77 9.82 20.66
CA LEU A 373 -8.07 9.01 19.66
C LEU A 373 -9.09 8.21 18.86
N SER A 374 -9.63 8.84 17.81
CA SER A 374 -10.73 8.31 17.00
C SER A 374 -10.21 7.55 15.77
N CYS A 375 -10.85 6.44 15.42
CA CYS A 375 -10.51 5.65 14.24
C CYS A 375 -11.73 5.11 13.49
N ASP A 376 -11.54 4.79 12.20
CA ASP A 376 -12.56 4.16 11.38
C ASP A 376 -12.64 2.63 11.55
N GLU A 377 -13.73 2.04 11.07
CA GLU A 377 -13.98 0.59 11.11
C GLU A 377 -12.84 -0.23 10.48
N GLU A 378 -12.25 0.26 9.37
CA GLU A 378 -11.15 -0.43 8.68
C GLU A 378 -9.87 -0.44 9.54
N THR A 379 -9.53 0.67 10.22
CA THR A 379 -8.44 0.71 11.20
C THR A 379 -8.73 -0.23 12.37
N ARG A 380 -9.94 -0.20 12.95
CA ARG A 380 -10.32 -1.10 14.06
C ARG A 380 -10.12 -2.56 13.66
N HIS A 381 -10.69 -2.97 12.52
CA HIS A 381 -10.61 -4.35 12.03
C HIS A 381 -9.17 -4.77 11.66
N ARG A 382 -8.40 -3.92 10.97
CA ARG A 382 -7.02 -4.22 10.57
C ARG A 382 -5.98 -4.06 11.68
N SER A 383 -6.34 -3.52 12.84
CA SER A 383 -5.43 -3.44 13.99
C SER A 383 -5.12 -4.81 14.60
N PHE A 384 -6.04 -5.78 14.46
CA PHE A 384 -6.07 -7.07 15.15
C PHE A 384 -6.02 -6.99 16.69
N LEU A 385 -6.24 -5.80 17.26
CA LEU A 385 -6.33 -5.59 18.71
C LEU A 385 -7.70 -6.07 19.22
N GLY A 386 -7.75 -6.50 20.48
CA GLY A 386 -8.97 -7.01 21.11
C GLY A 386 -10.08 -5.96 21.17
N THR A 387 -11.35 -6.41 21.19
CA THR A 387 -12.51 -5.51 21.25
C THR A 387 -12.54 -4.60 22.47
N ALA A 388 -11.88 -5.00 23.57
CA ALA A 388 -11.71 -4.20 24.79
C ALA A 388 -10.94 -2.88 24.58
N HIS A 389 -10.20 -2.73 23.49
CA HIS A 389 -9.50 -1.49 23.15
C HIS A 389 -10.37 -0.43 22.46
N PHE A 390 -11.62 -0.74 22.12
CA PHE A 390 -12.44 0.11 21.25
C PHE A 390 -13.82 0.39 21.84
N HIS A 391 -14.13 1.66 22.03
CA HIS A 391 -15.47 2.14 22.39
C HIS A 391 -16.13 2.83 21.19
N ASP A 392 -17.38 2.51 20.90
CA ASP A 392 -18.07 3.11 19.75
C ASP A 392 -18.46 4.58 20.03
N LEU A 393 -18.20 5.45 19.05
CA LEU A 393 -18.50 6.87 19.13
C LEU A 393 -19.85 7.20 18.46
N PRO A 394 -20.53 8.29 18.88
CA PRO A 394 -21.76 8.73 18.23
C PRO A 394 -21.55 9.05 16.75
N GLU A 395 -22.49 8.66 15.89
CA GLU A 395 -22.41 8.98 14.46
C GLU A 395 -22.47 10.51 14.22
N ILE A 396 -21.52 11.02 13.41
CA ILE A 396 -21.45 12.43 12.99
C ILE A 396 -21.38 12.49 11.47
N THR A 397 -22.20 13.35 10.86
CA THR A 397 -22.16 13.63 9.42
C THR A 397 -20.88 14.39 9.05
N LEU A 398 -19.94 13.70 8.39
CA LEU A 398 -18.69 14.31 7.95
C LEU A 398 -18.90 15.10 6.64
N LYS A 399 -18.57 16.41 6.64
CA LYS A 399 -18.80 17.36 5.52
C LYS A 399 -18.30 16.82 4.17
N GLY A 400 -19.20 16.35 3.29
CA GLY A 400 -18.84 15.80 1.99
C GLY A 400 -18.23 14.40 2.11
N MET A 401 -18.94 13.51 2.81
CA MET A 401 -18.89 12.05 2.82
C MET A 401 -20.33 11.61 3.11
N ASP A 402 -20.95 10.79 2.26
CA ASP A 402 -22.37 10.42 2.42
C ASP A 402 -22.60 9.36 3.51
N ASN A 403 -21.62 8.48 3.74
CA ASN A 403 -21.62 7.53 4.85
C ASN A 403 -20.16 7.26 5.31
N PRO A 404 -19.74 7.75 6.49
CA PRO A 404 -18.39 7.51 7.01
C PRO A 404 -18.22 6.10 7.62
N GLY A 405 -19.30 5.34 7.83
CA GLY A 405 -19.27 4.11 8.61
C GLY A 405 -19.15 4.35 10.13
N PRO A 406 -19.18 3.27 10.94
CA PRO A 406 -19.03 3.38 12.39
C PRO A 406 -17.61 3.85 12.74
N ILE A 407 -17.54 4.76 13.72
CA ILE A 407 -16.29 5.32 14.25
C ILE A 407 -16.14 4.82 15.69
N SER A 408 -14.92 4.45 16.08
CA SER A 408 -14.60 4.05 17.45
C SER A 408 -13.50 4.93 18.03
N GLU A 409 -13.47 5.06 19.35
CA GLU A 409 -12.36 5.60 20.12
C GLU A 409 -11.46 4.43 20.54
N TYR A 410 -10.17 4.53 20.24
CA TYR A 410 -9.17 3.60 20.75
C TYR A 410 -8.68 4.04 22.12
N ILE A 411 -8.65 3.10 23.05
CA ILE A 411 -8.13 3.26 24.40
C ILE A 411 -7.03 2.20 24.59
N GLU A 412 -5.85 2.65 25.00
CA GLU A 412 -4.80 1.75 25.46
C GLU A 412 -5.32 1.05 26.72
N ALA A 413 -5.49 -0.27 26.66
CA ALA A 413 -5.79 -1.04 27.85
C ALA A 413 -4.57 -0.96 28.78
N ASP A 414 -4.81 -0.80 30.08
CA ASP A 414 -3.76 -0.62 31.08
C ASP A 414 -2.74 -1.77 30.97
N VAL A 415 -1.50 -1.45 30.57
CA VAL A 415 -0.54 -2.42 30.00
C VAL A 415 -0.19 -3.55 30.98
N GLY A 416 -0.41 -3.33 32.29
CA GLY A 416 -0.07 -4.26 33.36
C GLY A 416 -0.89 -5.55 33.50
N LYS A 417 -1.66 -6.01 32.49
CA LYS A 417 -2.43 -7.28 32.60
C LYS A 417 -2.34 -8.29 31.43
N ASP A 418 -1.90 -7.90 30.23
CA ASP A 418 -1.88 -8.80 29.05
C ASP A 418 -0.45 -9.19 28.57
N HIS A 419 0.51 -9.25 29.50
CA HIS A 419 1.86 -9.76 29.24
C HIS A 419 1.95 -11.31 29.15
N SER A 420 0.83 -12.01 29.34
CA SER A 420 0.77 -13.48 29.28
C SER A 420 0.82 -14.00 27.84
N ILE A 421 1.48 -15.15 27.62
CA ILE A 421 1.43 -15.85 26.34
C ILE A 421 0.10 -16.62 26.27
N PRO A 422 -0.79 -16.33 25.30
CA PRO A 422 -2.16 -16.86 25.28
C PRO A 422 -2.22 -18.38 25.36
N GLU A 423 -3.20 -18.91 26.09
CA GLU A 423 -3.40 -20.35 26.24
C GLU A 423 -3.73 -21.04 24.91
N ALA A 424 -3.25 -22.27 24.75
CA ALA A 424 -3.43 -23.07 23.56
C ALA A 424 -4.47 -24.18 23.76
N LYS A 425 -5.68 -24.01 23.21
CA LYS A 425 -6.72 -25.07 23.20
C LYS A 425 -6.30 -26.36 22.47
N HIS A 426 -5.35 -26.30 21.54
CA HIS A 426 -4.97 -27.41 20.67
C HIS A 426 -3.44 -27.60 20.66
N ALA A 427 -2.99 -28.82 20.33
CA ALA A 427 -1.57 -29.09 20.13
C ALA A 427 -0.96 -28.25 18.98
N ILE A 428 0.35 -28.05 19.02
CA ILE A 428 1.11 -27.53 17.88
C ILE A 428 1.05 -28.51 16.70
N LEU A 429 0.95 -27.96 15.49
CA LEU A 429 1.04 -28.71 14.24
C LEU A 429 2.45 -28.53 13.68
N GLY A 430 3.01 -29.58 13.06
CA GLY A 430 4.38 -29.56 12.55
C GLY A 430 5.46 -29.39 13.62
N TYR A 431 6.63 -28.88 13.19
CA TYR A 431 7.77 -28.50 14.04
C TYR A 431 8.31 -29.59 14.98
N VAL A 432 8.21 -30.87 14.57
CA VAL A 432 8.55 -32.01 15.44
C VAL A 432 10.04 -32.02 15.79
N ALA A 433 10.94 -31.74 14.84
CA ALA A 433 12.37 -31.77 15.08
C ALA A 433 12.81 -30.59 15.98
N GLU A 434 12.28 -29.42 15.68
CA GLU A 434 12.48 -28.16 16.40
C GLU A 434 11.98 -28.27 17.85
N PHE A 435 10.81 -28.88 18.05
CA PHE A 435 10.22 -29.09 19.36
C PHE A 435 11.01 -30.12 20.18
N LEU A 436 11.53 -31.18 19.55
CA LEU A 436 12.45 -32.12 20.21
C LEU A 436 13.76 -31.43 20.64
N GLU A 437 14.30 -30.49 19.85
CA GLU A 437 15.48 -29.70 20.26
C GLU A 437 15.17 -28.77 21.46
N ALA A 438 13.97 -28.19 21.49
CA ALA A 438 13.50 -27.41 22.64
C ALA A 438 13.36 -28.26 23.91
N LEU A 439 12.74 -29.45 23.82
CA LEU A 439 12.63 -30.41 24.94
C LEU A 439 14.01 -30.86 25.44
N ASN A 440 14.92 -31.25 24.54
CA ASN A 440 16.31 -31.58 24.90
C ASN A 440 17.07 -30.42 25.59
N THR A 441 16.61 -29.17 25.43
CA THR A 441 17.20 -28.00 26.10
C THR A 441 16.56 -27.76 27.46
N LEU A 442 15.26 -28.04 27.60
CA LEU A 442 14.50 -28.03 28.85
C LEU A 442 14.99 -29.13 29.81
N ASP A 443 15.19 -30.35 29.32
CA ASP A 443 15.64 -31.50 30.12
C ASP A 443 17.02 -31.25 30.75
N LYS A 444 17.92 -30.55 30.05
CA LYS A 444 19.25 -30.17 30.59
C LYS A 444 19.13 -29.30 31.85
N VAL A 445 18.15 -28.40 31.88
CA VAL A 445 17.88 -27.50 33.01
C VAL A 445 17.24 -28.25 34.19
N CYS A 446 16.37 -29.23 33.90
CA CYS A 446 15.67 -29.99 34.93
C CYS A 446 16.52 -31.12 35.57
N VAL A 447 17.40 -31.76 34.79
CA VAL A 447 18.10 -32.99 35.20
C VAL A 447 19.50 -32.74 35.77
N SER A 448 20.18 -31.64 35.41
CA SER A 448 21.59 -31.45 35.78
C SER A 448 21.85 -30.26 36.72
N SER A 449 22.43 -30.55 37.88
CA SER A 449 22.86 -29.57 38.88
C SER A 449 24.17 -28.83 38.52
N ASP A 450 24.77 -29.15 37.38
CA ASP A 450 26.08 -28.61 36.95
C ASP A 450 25.98 -27.28 36.19
N TYR A 451 24.81 -26.89 35.67
CA TYR A 451 24.66 -25.61 34.95
C TYR A 451 24.61 -24.41 35.90
N ARG A 452 25.78 -23.83 36.17
CA ARG A 452 25.93 -22.55 36.88
C ARG A 452 25.63 -21.31 36.01
N HIS A 453 24.94 -21.46 34.88
CA HIS A 453 24.66 -20.37 33.94
C HIS A 453 23.31 -20.57 33.24
N PRO A 454 22.59 -19.48 32.91
CA PRO A 454 21.30 -19.58 32.23
C PRO A 454 21.48 -20.08 30.78
N LEU A 455 20.60 -20.98 30.36
CA LEU A 455 20.49 -21.42 28.97
C LEU A 455 19.52 -20.53 28.21
N PHE A 456 19.80 -20.28 26.94
CA PHE A 456 18.95 -19.50 26.04
C PHE A 456 18.51 -20.38 24.87
N LEU A 457 17.20 -20.46 24.64
CA LEU A 457 16.58 -21.09 23.48
C LEU A 457 15.96 -19.98 22.63
N VAL A 458 16.58 -19.65 21.50
CA VAL A 458 16.13 -18.56 20.63
C VAL A 458 15.36 -19.16 19.45
N VAL A 459 14.06 -18.89 19.42
CA VAL A 459 13.12 -19.36 18.40
C VAL A 459 12.98 -18.28 17.33
N LYS A 460 13.73 -18.42 16.25
CA LYS A 460 13.72 -17.52 15.10
C LYS A 460 12.76 -18.02 14.04
N GLY A 461 12.18 -17.11 13.28
CA GLY A 461 11.37 -17.46 12.12
C GLY A 461 10.65 -16.25 11.53
N GLU A 462 10.09 -16.42 10.34
CA GLU A 462 9.32 -15.34 9.70
C GLU A 462 8.12 -14.93 10.57
N PRO A 463 7.61 -13.69 10.44
CA PRO A 463 6.38 -13.28 11.10
C PRO A 463 5.21 -14.21 10.76
N GLY A 464 4.33 -14.41 11.73
CA GLY A 464 3.14 -15.26 11.56
C GLY A 464 3.39 -16.77 11.44
N VAL A 465 4.65 -17.22 11.35
CA VAL A 465 5.03 -18.63 11.20
C VAL A 465 4.58 -19.55 12.34
N GLY A 466 4.25 -18.99 13.51
CA GLY A 466 3.80 -19.74 14.69
C GLY A 466 4.70 -19.66 15.92
N LYS A 467 5.68 -18.75 15.97
CA LYS A 467 6.61 -18.56 17.11
C LYS A 467 5.91 -18.54 18.47
N THR A 468 4.91 -17.68 18.68
CA THR A 468 4.11 -17.60 19.92
C THR A 468 3.50 -18.95 20.31
N ARG A 469 3.01 -19.73 19.33
CA ARG A 469 2.41 -21.05 19.56
C ARG A 469 3.47 -22.12 19.89
N PHE A 470 4.65 -22.01 19.30
CA PHE A 470 5.80 -22.83 19.66
C PHE A 470 6.28 -22.53 21.09
N LEU A 471 6.44 -21.25 21.44
CA LEU A 471 6.75 -20.83 22.81
C LEU A 471 5.73 -21.38 23.80
N ARG A 472 4.43 -21.27 23.50
CA ARG A 472 3.37 -21.82 24.36
C ARG A 472 3.49 -23.33 24.53
N SER A 473 3.82 -24.08 23.48
CA SER A 473 3.99 -25.54 23.58
C SER A 473 5.21 -25.94 24.42
N VAL A 474 6.28 -25.12 24.43
CA VAL A 474 7.43 -25.31 25.32
C VAL A 474 7.07 -24.98 26.76
N ILE A 475 6.26 -23.92 26.99
CA ILE A 475 5.70 -23.61 28.32
C ILE A 475 4.84 -24.78 28.83
N ASP A 476 3.93 -25.32 28.01
CA ASP A 476 3.07 -26.44 28.38
C ASP A 476 3.87 -27.73 28.69
N ALA A 477 5.07 -27.88 28.13
CA ALA A 477 6.01 -28.94 28.48
C ALA A 477 6.79 -28.66 29.78
N ALA A 478 7.14 -27.40 30.05
CA ALA A 478 7.81 -26.99 31.28
C ALA A 478 6.89 -27.10 32.51
N VAL A 479 5.61 -26.76 32.37
CA VAL A 479 4.59 -26.97 33.41
C VAL A 479 4.49 -28.47 33.79
N LYS A 480 4.61 -29.38 32.81
CA LYS A 480 4.60 -30.84 33.07
C LYS A 480 5.87 -31.38 33.72
N ASN A 481 6.93 -30.58 33.80
CA ASN A 481 8.19 -30.92 34.46
C ASN A 481 8.36 -30.15 35.78
N ASP A 482 7.28 -29.62 36.34
CA ASP A 482 7.27 -28.82 37.57
C ASP A 482 8.30 -27.66 37.55
N MET A 483 8.35 -26.93 36.44
CA MET A 483 9.12 -25.67 36.35
C MET A 483 8.25 -24.46 36.70
N ARG A 484 8.82 -23.48 37.41
CA ARG A 484 8.20 -22.14 37.58
C ARG A 484 8.22 -21.41 36.23
N ILE A 485 7.07 -20.91 35.78
CA ILE A 485 6.93 -20.23 34.49
C ILE A 485 6.75 -18.72 34.69
N LEU A 486 7.53 -17.92 33.96
CA LEU A 486 7.33 -16.49 33.78
C LEU A 486 7.14 -16.19 32.29
N CYS A 487 6.09 -15.45 31.93
CA CYS A 487 5.83 -15.02 30.56
C CYS A 487 5.94 -13.50 30.46
N HIS A 488 6.64 -13.00 29.46
CA HIS A 488 6.70 -11.58 29.09
C HIS A 488 6.53 -11.42 27.58
N ARG A 489 5.97 -10.28 27.17
CA ARG A 489 5.91 -9.87 25.76
C ARG A 489 6.21 -8.38 25.63
N PRO A 490 7.50 -7.99 25.44
CA PRO A 490 7.85 -6.61 25.15
C PRO A 490 7.20 -6.14 23.84
N SER A 491 6.61 -4.96 23.88
CA SER A 491 6.09 -4.24 22.72
C SER A 491 7.15 -3.28 22.16
N ILE A 492 6.96 -2.81 20.93
CA ILE A 492 7.82 -1.79 20.32
C ILE A 492 7.85 -0.47 21.13
N SER A 493 6.79 -0.14 21.89
CA SER A 493 6.75 0.99 22.83
C SER A 493 7.71 0.81 24.02
N SER A 494 7.91 -0.42 24.49
CA SER A 494 8.83 -0.74 25.59
C SER A 494 10.31 -0.72 25.19
N ALA A 495 10.64 -0.96 23.92
CA ALA A 495 12.01 -1.08 23.43
C ALA A 495 12.88 0.19 23.63
N GLY A 496 12.25 1.36 23.66
CA GLY A 496 12.91 2.66 23.91
C GLY A 496 13.09 3.02 25.38
N ASN A 497 12.41 2.33 26.29
CA ASN A 497 12.38 2.64 27.72
C ASN A 497 13.36 1.73 28.49
N PRO A 498 14.45 2.27 29.09
CA PRO A 498 15.45 1.46 29.77
C PRO A 498 14.89 0.59 30.88
N TYR A 499 15.40 -0.62 30.99
CA TYR A 499 15.11 -1.62 32.02
C TYR A 499 13.68 -2.20 32.03
N THR A 500 12.77 -1.75 31.17
CA THR A 500 11.34 -2.17 31.19
C THR A 500 11.16 -3.68 31.28
N THR A 501 11.90 -4.45 30.47
CA THR A 501 11.84 -5.93 30.51
C THR A 501 12.43 -6.52 31.80
N ALA A 502 13.57 -6.01 32.26
CA ALA A 502 14.19 -6.46 33.50
C ALA A 502 13.29 -6.19 34.71
N CYS A 503 12.68 -5.01 34.80
CA CYS A 503 11.78 -4.63 35.88
C CYS A 503 10.55 -5.55 35.95
N TYR A 504 9.95 -5.89 34.80
CA TYR A 504 8.85 -6.85 34.74
C TYR A 504 9.26 -8.24 35.26
N VAL A 505 10.35 -8.80 34.74
CA VAL A 505 10.84 -10.14 35.17
C VAL A 505 11.17 -10.16 36.67
N ILE A 506 11.73 -9.08 37.21
CA ILE A 506 12.06 -8.95 38.64
C ILE A 506 10.79 -8.84 39.49
N ALA A 507 9.80 -8.04 39.06
CA ALA A 507 8.53 -7.88 39.76
C ALA A 507 7.77 -9.20 39.85
N GLU A 508 7.70 -9.97 38.75
CA GLU A 508 7.06 -11.28 38.72
C GLU A 508 7.82 -12.34 39.53
N LEU A 509 9.17 -12.33 39.51
CA LEU A 509 9.97 -13.18 40.40
C LEU A 509 9.67 -12.94 41.88
N LEU A 510 9.45 -11.68 42.26
CA LEU A 510 9.11 -11.24 43.62
C LEU A 510 7.60 -11.37 43.94
N GLU A 511 6.77 -11.78 42.97
CA GLU A 511 5.30 -11.90 43.06
C GLU A 511 4.60 -10.56 43.35
N LEU A 512 5.13 -9.46 42.81
CA LEU A 512 4.51 -8.13 42.85
C LEU A 512 3.47 -7.91 41.73
N GLY A 513 3.14 -8.97 40.98
CA GLY A 513 2.17 -8.95 39.89
C GLY A 513 0.80 -8.47 40.35
N GLY A 514 0.23 -7.49 39.64
CA GLY A 514 -1.05 -6.88 39.97
C GLY A 514 -1.03 -5.78 41.04
N ILE A 515 0.13 -5.48 41.65
CA ILE A 515 0.28 -4.36 42.60
C ILE A 515 0.72 -3.10 41.85
N SER A 516 -0.15 -2.10 41.78
CA SER A 516 0.11 -0.85 41.04
C SER A 516 0.78 0.24 41.87
N SER A 517 0.53 0.31 43.19
CA SER A 517 1.11 1.36 44.03
C SER A 517 2.57 1.07 44.41
N PRO A 518 3.49 2.04 44.27
CA PRO A 518 4.85 1.92 44.81
C PRO A 518 4.88 1.65 46.32
N GLN A 519 3.98 2.28 47.10
CA GLN A 519 3.94 2.08 48.55
C GLN A 519 3.47 0.67 48.94
N GLU A 520 2.53 0.09 48.19
CA GLU A 520 2.10 -1.30 48.40
C GLU A 520 3.22 -2.29 48.05
N ARG A 521 4.01 -2.00 46.99
CA ARG A 521 5.20 -2.80 46.65
C ARG A 521 6.29 -2.70 47.71
N GLU A 522 6.53 -1.52 48.26
CA GLU A 522 7.45 -1.31 49.39
C GLU A 522 7.02 -2.18 50.58
N GLN A 523 5.78 -2.05 51.02
CA GLN A 523 5.25 -2.80 52.16
C GLN A 523 5.31 -4.32 51.96
N VAL A 524 4.92 -4.83 50.79
CA VAL A 524 5.00 -6.28 50.49
C VAL A 524 6.44 -6.79 50.46
N LEU A 525 7.40 -5.97 50.01
CA LEU A 525 8.83 -6.33 50.04
C LEU A 525 9.41 -6.26 51.45
N GLU A 526 8.96 -5.32 52.28
CA GLU A 526 9.36 -5.25 53.69
C GLU A 526 8.83 -6.46 54.45
N ASP A 527 7.52 -6.69 54.46
CA ASP A 527 6.85 -7.80 55.15
C ASP A 527 7.40 -9.19 54.76
N ARG A 528 7.78 -9.37 53.48
CA ARG A 528 8.25 -10.65 52.93
C ARG A 528 9.72 -10.96 53.25
N PHE A 529 10.56 -9.94 53.38
CA PHE A 529 12.01 -10.10 53.52
C PHE A 529 12.57 -9.59 54.85
N GLU A 530 11.76 -9.03 55.74
CA GLU A 530 12.18 -8.61 57.08
C GLU A 530 12.93 -9.76 57.81
N GLY A 531 14.06 -9.43 58.43
CA GLY A 531 14.93 -10.41 59.12
C GLY A 531 15.79 -11.31 58.21
N THR A 532 15.66 -11.24 56.88
CA THR A 532 16.52 -11.99 55.94
C THR A 532 17.83 -11.25 55.62
N GLU A 533 18.88 -11.97 55.18
CA GLU A 533 20.09 -11.34 54.62
C GLU A 533 19.81 -10.46 53.38
N LEU A 534 18.66 -10.65 52.71
CA LEU A 534 18.31 -9.96 51.47
C LEU A 534 17.81 -8.55 51.72
N PHE A 535 17.14 -8.32 52.84
CA PHE A 535 16.54 -7.04 53.22
C PHE A 535 17.51 -5.87 53.05
N ASN A 536 18.71 -6.00 53.61
CA ASN A 536 19.78 -4.99 53.56
C ASN A 536 20.29 -4.66 52.15
N SER A 537 19.93 -5.46 51.14
CA SER A 537 20.30 -5.25 49.74
C SER A 537 19.13 -4.81 48.86
N LEU A 538 17.86 -4.93 49.30
CA LEU A 538 16.68 -4.64 48.48
C LEU A 538 16.64 -3.20 47.94
N SER A 539 17.25 -2.24 48.64
CA SER A 539 17.37 -0.85 48.18
C SER A 539 18.12 -0.69 46.84
N LEU A 540 18.83 -1.71 46.37
CA LEU A 540 19.41 -1.76 45.02
C LEU A 540 18.34 -1.84 43.91
N LEU A 541 17.11 -2.24 44.25
CA LEU A 541 15.98 -2.34 43.34
C LEU A 541 15.16 -1.04 43.23
N ASN A 542 15.42 -0.03 44.07
CA ASN A 542 14.68 1.24 44.11
C ASN A 542 14.46 1.84 42.71
N ASN A 543 15.55 2.01 41.95
CA ASN A 543 15.52 2.59 40.61
C ASN A 543 14.89 1.67 39.54
N LEU A 544 14.77 0.37 39.80
CA LEU A 544 14.17 -0.60 38.87
C LEU A 544 12.66 -0.73 39.11
N LEU A 545 12.24 -0.90 40.36
CA LEU A 545 10.83 -1.14 40.71
C LEU A 545 10.03 0.14 41.00
N GLY A 546 10.70 1.30 41.06
CA GLY A 546 10.09 2.58 41.39
C GLY A 546 9.81 2.79 42.88
N ILE A 547 10.53 2.08 43.74
CA ILE A 547 10.33 2.01 45.20
C ILE A 547 11.39 2.82 45.97
N GLN A 548 11.11 3.18 47.22
CA GLN A 548 11.95 4.06 48.06
C GLN A 548 12.43 3.39 49.36
N LEU A 549 12.85 2.12 49.31
CA LEU A 549 13.39 1.41 50.47
C LEU A 549 14.68 2.08 50.99
N THR A 550 14.79 2.22 52.31
CA THR A 550 15.93 2.89 52.96
C THR A 550 17.23 2.10 52.73
N ALA A 551 18.25 2.73 52.15
CA ALA A 551 19.50 2.05 51.82
C ALA A 551 20.37 1.78 53.06
N HIS A 552 20.72 0.52 53.31
CA HIS A 552 21.65 0.12 54.36
C HIS A 552 23.06 0.68 54.10
N GLU A 553 23.83 0.97 55.16
CA GLU A 553 25.15 1.63 55.09
C GLU A 553 26.16 0.89 54.18
N SER A 554 26.05 -0.45 54.14
CA SER A 554 26.84 -1.33 53.26
C SER A 554 26.53 -1.21 51.76
N VAL A 555 25.40 -0.62 51.39
CA VAL A 555 24.99 -0.37 49.99
C VAL A 555 25.28 1.07 49.58
N PHE A 556 25.10 2.02 50.51
CA PHE A 556 25.30 3.45 50.26
C PHE A 556 26.72 3.75 49.75
N ASN A 557 27.74 3.16 50.39
CA ASN A 557 29.15 3.43 50.12
C ASN A 557 29.75 2.68 48.90
N LEU A 558 28.97 1.86 48.19
CA LEU A 558 29.45 1.10 47.02
C LEU A 558 29.68 2.00 45.79
N SER A 559 30.82 1.82 45.11
CA SER A 559 31.07 2.44 43.80
C SER A 559 30.10 1.92 42.72
N PRO A 560 29.94 2.61 41.58
CA PRO A 560 29.01 2.17 40.52
C PRO A 560 29.25 0.73 40.04
N ALA A 561 30.51 0.32 39.89
CA ALA A 561 30.86 -1.05 39.47
C ALA A 561 30.54 -2.09 40.56
N GLU A 562 30.66 -1.73 41.84
CA GLU A 562 30.34 -2.60 42.97
C GLU A 562 28.83 -2.69 43.20
N ARG A 563 28.08 -1.61 43.01
CA ARG A 563 26.60 -1.61 42.99
C ARG A 563 26.07 -2.56 41.94
N THR A 564 26.60 -2.53 40.71
CA THR A 564 26.24 -3.49 39.66
C THR A 564 26.52 -4.94 40.11
N ARG A 565 27.69 -5.23 40.68
CA ARG A 565 28.01 -6.58 41.21
C ARG A 565 27.18 -6.98 42.45
N ALA A 566 26.70 -6.03 43.24
CA ALA A 566 25.82 -6.29 44.37
C ALA A 566 24.40 -6.60 43.88
N LEU A 567 23.88 -5.83 42.92
CA LEU A 567 22.59 -6.05 42.27
C LEU A 567 22.55 -7.40 41.55
N GLN A 568 23.62 -7.78 40.83
CA GLN A 568 23.76 -9.12 40.24
C GLN A 568 23.63 -10.24 41.28
N ARG A 569 24.28 -10.10 42.44
CA ARG A 569 24.19 -11.09 43.54
C ARG A 569 22.80 -11.12 44.19
N LEU A 570 22.16 -9.96 44.34
CA LEU A 570 20.80 -9.85 44.86
C LEU A 570 19.80 -10.57 43.95
N LEU A 571 19.82 -10.29 42.65
CA LEU A 571 18.93 -10.92 41.67
C LEU A 571 19.09 -12.44 41.66
N GLY A 572 20.34 -12.93 41.73
CA GLY A 572 20.59 -14.36 41.88
C GLY A 572 20.00 -14.97 43.15
N ARG A 573 20.20 -14.32 44.31
CA ARG A 573 19.64 -14.79 45.58
C ARG A 573 18.10 -14.66 45.64
N ILE A 574 17.47 -13.73 44.92
CA ILE A 574 16.00 -13.65 44.80
C ILE A 574 15.44 -14.89 44.09
N VAL A 575 16.11 -15.35 43.02
CA VAL A 575 15.74 -16.61 42.35
C VAL A 575 15.90 -17.80 43.30
N GLN A 576 16.98 -17.87 44.09
CA GLN A 576 17.16 -18.93 45.10
C GLN A 576 16.12 -18.87 46.24
N GLY A 577 15.90 -17.69 46.81
CA GLY A 577 14.98 -17.50 47.95
C GLY A 577 13.51 -17.74 47.59
N THR A 578 13.18 -17.72 46.30
CA THR A 578 11.86 -18.09 45.78
C THR A 578 11.80 -19.51 45.19
N GLN A 579 12.94 -20.25 45.15
CA GLN A 579 12.95 -21.71 45.00
C GLN A 579 12.68 -22.39 46.35
N LEU A 580 11.43 -22.31 46.83
CA LEU A 580 10.94 -23.07 47.98
C LEU A 580 10.75 -24.55 47.62
N ASP A 581 11.84 -25.32 47.55
CA ASP A 581 11.95 -26.79 47.54
C ASP A 581 11.06 -27.61 46.54
N SER A 582 10.30 -26.95 45.67
CA SER A 582 9.14 -27.56 44.97
C SER A 582 9.21 -27.56 43.44
N TYR A 583 10.19 -26.89 42.84
CA TYR A 583 10.30 -26.72 41.38
C TYR A 583 11.65 -27.17 40.84
N SER A 584 11.65 -27.84 39.68
CA SER A 584 12.85 -28.38 39.01
C SER A 584 13.73 -27.30 38.36
N GLY A 585 13.17 -26.13 38.09
CA GLY A 585 13.86 -24.98 37.48
C GLY A 585 12.91 -23.82 37.23
N THR A 586 13.40 -22.76 36.58
CA THR A 586 12.59 -21.61 36.15
C THR A 586 12.68 -21.43 34.64
N LEU A 587 11.54 -21.31 33.96
CA LEU A 587 11.45 -20.96 32.55
C LEU A 587 10.95 -19.53 32.41
N ILE A 588 11.69 -18.70 31.68
CA ILE A 588 11.34 -17.31 31.38
C ILE A 588 11.12 -17.21 29.87
N ALA A 589 9.85 -17.20 29.45
CA ALA A 589 9.46 -17.04 28.07
C ALA A 589 9.28 -15.56 27.75
N ILE A 590 10.02 -15.07 26.75
CA ILE A 590 9.90 -13.71 26.22
C ILE A 590 9.52 -13.83 24.75
N ASP A 591 8.25 -13.57 24.42
CA ASP A 591 7.81 -13.50 23.02
C ASP A 591 8.11 -12.10 22.43
N ASP A 592 8.33 -12.03 21.12
CA ASP A 592 8.78 -10.80 20.45
C ASP A 592 10.03 -10.13 21.07
N ALA A 593 10.97 -10.93 21.56
CA ALA A 593 12.17 -10.48 22.28
C ALA A 593 13.10 -9.56 21.46
N GLN A 594 12.86 -9.34 20.16
CA GLN A 594 13.48 -8.24 19.40
C GLN A 594 13.18 -6.85 19.99
N TYR A 595 12.13 -6.70 20.80
CA TYR A 595 11.74 -5.45 21.46
C TYR A 595 12.22 -5.34 22.92
N VAL A 596 13.04 -6.28 23.41
CA VAL A 596 13.70 -6.11 24.72
C VAL A 596 14.62 -4.88 24.66
N ASP A 597 14.43 -3.97 25.60
CA ASP A 597 15.18 -2.72 25.69
C ASP A 597 16.69 -2.95 25.85
N ARG A 598 17.48 -1.96 25.40
CA ARG A 598 18.95 -2.06 25.30
C ARG A 598 19.62 -2.52 26.59
N ASP A 599 19.13 -2.03 27.74
CA ASP A 599 19.77 -2.20 29.03
C ASP A 599 19.33 -3.50 29.73
N SER A 600 18.07 -3.92 29.55
CA SER A 600 17.57 -5.22 30.00
C SER A 600 18.35 -6.41 29.44
N TRP A 601 18.87 -6.32 28.21
CA TRP A 601 19.76 -7.35 27.65
C TRP A 601 21.03 -7.59 28.48
N GLY A 602 21.48 -6.60 29.25
CA GLY A 602 22.55 -6.80 30.23
C GLY A 602 22.11 -7.72 31.37
N TYR A 603 20.93 -7.48 31.92
CA TYR A 603 20.37 -8.20 33.08
C TYR A 603 20.05 -9.67 32.79
N LEU A 604 19.55 -10.00 31.60
CA LEU A 604 19.26 -11.40 31.23
C LEU A 604 20.50 -12.31 31.36
N ARG A 605 21.71 -11.76 31.20
CA ARG A 605 22.98 -12.50 31.33
C ARG A 605 23.44 -12.68 32.78
N TYR A 606 22.86 -11.95 33.71
CA TYR A 606 23.29 -11.90 35.12
C TYR A 606 22.53 -12.86 36.04
N PHE A 607 21.57 -13.63 35.51
CA PHE A 607 20.99 -14.83 36.15
C PHE A 607 21.99 -16.01 36.21
N ALA A 608 23.27 -15.74 36.43
CA ALA A 608 24.33 -16.74 36.53
C ALA A 608 24.32 -17.41 37.91
N GLY A 609 24.24 -18.74 37.91
CA GLY A 609 24.22 -19.61 39.09
C GLY A 609 23.08 -20.63 39.12
N TYR A 610 22.13 -20.59 38.17
CA TYR A 610 20.80 -21.19 38.36
C TYR A 610 20.30 -21.99 37.15
N SER A 611 19.44 -22.96 37.44
CA SER A 611 18.64 -23.73 36.47
C SER A 611 17.53 -22.86 35.84
N CYS A 612 17.94 -21.87 35.04
CA CYS A 612 17.06 -20.96 34.31
C CYS A 612 17.13 -21.21 32.80
N LEU A 613 15.97 -21.40 32.17
CA LEU A 613 15.81 -21.43 30.71
C LEU A 613 15.12 -20.16 30.22
N PHE A 614 15.81 -19.36 29.42
CA PHE A 614 15.18 -18.26 28.67
C PHE A 614 14.73 -18.77 27.30
N VAL A 615 13.42 -18.69 27.01
CA VAL A 615 12.89 -19.00 25.68
C VAL A 615 12.52 -17.69 24.98
N LEU A 616 13.28 -17.33 23.94
CA LEU A 616 13.18 -16.03 23.26
C LEU A 616 12.55 -16.20 21.88
N GLY A 617 11.28 -15.81 21.73
CA GLY A 617 10.62 -15.73 20.42
C GLY A 617 11.09 -14.50 19.67
N MET A 618 11.69 -14.66 18.49
CA MET A 618 12.33 -13.54 17.79
C MET A 618 12.04 -13.47 16.29
N GLY A 619 11.73 -12.26 15.81
CA GLY A 619 11.70 -11.92 14.38
C GLY A 619 13.08 -11.82 13.75
N ALA A 620 13.12 -11.64 12.42
CA ALA A 620 14.36 -11.40 11.70
C ALA A 620 14.87 -9.97 11.96
N LEU A 621 16.05 -9.85 12.57
CA LEU A 621 16.67 -8.56 12.89
C LEU A 621 17.15 -7.87 11.61
N ARG A 622 16.65 -6.66 11.36
CA ARG A 622 17.10 -5.83 10.24
C ARG A 622 18.05 -4.74 10.68
N ARG A 623 19.20 -4.66 10.01
CA ARG A 623 19.98 -3.44 9.93
C ARG A 623 19.19 -2.45 9.07
N SER A 624 18.73 -1.35 9.65
CA SER A 624 18.04 -0.30 8.90
C SER A 624 19.06 0.53 8.12
N GLU A 625 19.08 0.39 6.80
CA GLU A 625 19.77 1.33 5.90
C GLU A 625 19.06 2.69 5.91
N GLY A 626 19.37 3.51 6.92
CA GLY A 626 18.74 4.81 7.14
C GLY A 626 18.89 5.35 8.57
N ALA A 627 19.18 4.49 9.55
CA ALA A 627 19.55 4.93 10.89
C ALA A 627 21.02 5.39 10.90
N LEU A 628 21.25 6.68 10.65
CA LEU A 628 22.56 7.31 10.82
C LEU A 628 22.97 7.27 12.30
N GLU A 629 24.15 6.69 12.55
CA GLU A 629 24.92 6.72 13.80
C GLU A 629 24.37 5.91 15.00
N GLY A 630 24.61 4.60 14.99
CA GLY A 630 24.60 3.76 16.19
C GLY A 630 24.78 2.26 15.88
N PRO A 631 25.35 1.45 16.80
CA PRO A 631 25.28 -0.01 16.66
C PRO A 631 23.81 -0.46 16.80
N LEU A 632 23.21 -0.83 15.66
CA LEU A 632 21.80 -1.25 15.50
C LEU A 632 21.42 -2.52 16.30
N VAL A 633 22.38 -3.17 16.97
CA VAL A 633 22.14 -4.30 17.87
C VAL A 633 22.70 -3.93 19.25
N PRO A 634 21.92 -4.03 20.34
CA PRO A 634 22.43 -3.84 21.69
C PRO A 634 23.64 -4.73 21.97
N GLU A 635 24.69 -4.17 22.56
CA GLU A 635 25.92 -4.92 22.86
C GLU A 635 25.67 -6.11 23.82
N GLY A 636 24.65 -6.01 24.69
CA GLY A 636 24.19 -7.11 25.52
C GLY A 636 23.54 -8.25 24.72
N MET A 637 22.78 -7.90 23.68
CA MET A 637 22.04 -8.82 22.82
C MET A 637 22.99 -9.67 21.96
N ASP A 638 23.96 -9.06 21.29
CA ASP A 638 24.98 -9.80 20.53
C ASP A 638 25.75 -10.78 21.42
N LYS A 639 26.01 -10.41 22.68
CA LYS A 639 26.67 -11.29 23.66
C LYS A 639 25.77 -12.40 24.23
N VAL A 640 24.45 -12.32 24.08
CA VAL A 640 23.53 -13.46 24.34
C VAL A 640 23.49 -14.37 23.12
N LEU A 641 23.17 -13.82 21.95
CA LEU A 641 22.93 -14.60 20.73
C LEU A 641 24.16 -15.38 20.25
N ASN A 642 25.37 -14.86 20.47
CA ASN A 642 26.63 -15.54 20.12
C ASN A 642 27.23 -16.36 21.29
N SER A 643 26.49 -16.57 22.38
CA SER A 643 26.95 -17.38 23.53
C SER A 643 26.89 -18.88 23.21
N PRO A 644 27.86 -19.71 23.67
CA PRO A 644 27.76 -21.16 23.57
C PRO A 644 26.61 -21.76 24.41
N LEU A 645 26.00 -20.97 25.30
CA LEU A 645 24.80 -21.32 26.07
C LEU A 645 23.49 -21.02 25.32
N CYS A 646 23.58 -20.60 24.05
CA CYS A 646 22.45 -20.21 23.21
C CYS A 646 22.19 -21.25 22.12
N VAL A 647 21.07 -21.95 22.21
CA VAL A 647 20.52 -22.84 21.17
C VAL A 647 19.64 -22.00 20.24
N HIS A 648 19.78 -22.17 18.92
CA HIS A 648 19.00 -21.41 17.92
C HIS A 648 18.12 -22.37 17.13
N VAL A 649 16.80 -22.31 17.39
CA VAL A 649 15.79 -23.03 16.62
C VAL A 649 15.25 -22.10 15.53
N LYS A 650 15.25 -22.54 14.28
CA LYS A 650 14.67 -21.80 13.15
C LYS A 650 13.37 -22.48 12.71
N LEU A 651 12.24 -21.83 12.95
CA LEU A 651 10.95 -22.21 12.40
C LEU A 651 10.82 -21.74 10.96
N GLU A 652 10.50 -22.66 10.06
CA GLU A 652 10.07 -22.39 8.69
C GLU A 652 8.53 -22.52 8.59
N GLY A 653 7.92 -22.36 7.42
CA GLY A 653 6.47 -22.56 7.30
C GLY A 653 6.07 -24.04 7.47
N LEU A 654 4.79 -24.29 7.78
CA LEU A 654 4.27 -25.65 7.90
C LEU A 654 4.25 -26.38 6.56
N GLU A 655 4.45 -27.70 6.56
CA GLU A 655 4.27 -28.50 5.35
C GLU A 655 2.80 -28.48 4.87
N PRO A 656 2.54 -28.50 3.55
CA PRO A 656 1.19 -28.52 2.97
C PRO A 656 0.23 -29.58 3.55
N VAL A 657 0.75 -30.70 4.05
CA VAL A 657 -0.02 -31.78 4.68
C VAL A 657 -0.80 -31.29 5.92
N ASN A 658 -0.30 -30.27 6.62
CA ASN A 658 -0.94 -29.72 7.83
C ASN A 658 -2.12 -28.78 7.53
N MET A 659 -2.42 -28.47 6.26
CA MET A 659 -3.41 -27.46 5.86
C MET A 659 -4.79 -27.71 6.47
N GLU A 660 -5.33 -28.92 6.33
CA GLU A 660 -6.67 -29.27 6.81
C GLU A 660 -6.77 -29.20 8.34
N ALA A 661 -5.78 -29.78 9.05
CA ALA A 661 -5.70 -29.73 10.51
C ALA A 661 -5.60 -28.30 11.05
N LEU A 662 -4.85 -27.43 10.36
CA LEU A 662 -4.69 -26.02 10.73
C LEU A 662 -6.00 -25.24 10.57
N LEU A 663 -6.74 -25.49 9.48
CA LEU A 663 -8.05 -24.89 9.25
C LEU A 663 -9.06 -25.30 10.32
N CYS A 664 -9.10 -26.60 10.66
CA CYS A 664 -9.94 -27.11 11.74
C CYS A 664 -9.61 -26.46 13.10
N GLN A 665 -8.32 -26.27 13.43
CA GLN A 665 -7.91 -25.58 14.66
C GLN A 665 -8.29 -24.09 14.70
N PHE A 666 -8.25 -23.36 13.58
CA PHE A 666 -8.61 -21.93 13.55
C PHE A 666 -10.13 -21.69 13.57
N LEU A 667 -10.91 -22.65 13.07
CA LEU A 667 -12.37 -22.57 13.01
C LEU A 667 -13.08 -23.22 14.22
N GLU A 668 -12.34 -23.93 15.06
CA GLU A 668 -12.87 -24.81 16.13
C GLU A 668 -13.90 -25.84 15.59
N VAL A 669 -13.64 -26.37 14.38
CA VAL A 669 -14.49 -27.37 13.68
C VAL A 669 -13.81 -28.71 13.52
N ALA A 670 -14.60 -29.77 13.36
CA ALA A 670 -14.10 -31.13 13.08
C ALA A 670 -13.65 -31.32 11.62
N SER A 671 -14.28 -30.62 10.67
CA SER A 671 -13.99 -30.75 9.24
C SER A 671 -14.25 -29.46 8.47
N VAL A 672 -13.52 -29.29 7.36
CA VAL A 672 -13.63 -28.15 6.44
C VAL A 672 -13.85 -28.61 5.00
N PRO A 673 -14.41 -27.77 4.10
CA PRO A 673 -14.63 -28.15 2.71
C PRO A 673 -13.30 -28.32 1.99
N ARG A 674 -13.13 -29.41 1.23
CA ARG A 674 -11.92 -29.65 0.43
C ARG A 674 -11.63 -28.53 -0.57
N GLU A 675 -12.65 -27.84 -1.03
CA GLU A 675 -12.56 -26.68 -1.93
C GLU A 675 -11.81 -25.51 -1.26
N LEU A 676 -12.01 -25.28 0.04
CA LEU A 676 -11.28 -24.28 0.82
C LEU A 676 -9.80 -24.66 0.96
N THR A 677 -9.53 -25.92 1.32
CA THR A 677 -8.16 -26.47 1.41
C THR A 677 -7.44 -26.33 0.07
N ASN A 678 -8.09 -26.68 -1.04
CA ASN A 678 -7.54 -26.60 -2.38
C ASN A 678 -7.34 -25.15 -2.84
N LEU A 679 -8.27 -24.23 -2.55
CA LEU A 679 -8.11 -22.81 -2.85
C LEU A 679 -6.84 -22.27 -2.17
N LEU A 680 -6.72 -22.47 -0.86
CA LEU A 680 -5.62 -21.92 -0.08
C LEU A 680 -4.28 -22.55 -0.47
N ALA A 681 -4.24 -23.86 -0.69
CA ALA A 681 -3.06 -24.55 -1.21
C ALA A 681 -2.67 -24.07 -2.62
N SER A 682 -3.62 -23.81 -3.52
CA SER A 682 -3.33 -23.34 -4.89
C SER A 682 -2.72 -21.93 -4.96
N ARG A 683 -2.91 -21.13 -3.91
CA ARG A 683 -2.37 -19.76 -3.78
C ARG A 683 -1.01 -19.72 -3.06
N LEU A 684 -0.54 -20.84 -2.51
CA LEU A 684 0.74 -20.97 -1.81
C LEU A 684 1.78 -21.65 -2.70
N THR A 685 3.01 -21.11 -2.70
CA THR A 685 4.15 -21.65 -3.44
C THR A 685 5.25 -22.10 -2.46
N GLY A 686 5.02 -23.23 -1.77
CA GLY A 686 5.96 -23.79 -0.80
C GLY A 686 5.27 -24.19 0.51
N GLN A 687 5.90 -23.82 1.63
CA GLN A 687 5.37 -24.01 2.98
C GLN A 687 4.21 -23.02 3.30
N ILE A 688 3.34 -23.40 4.23
CA ILE A 688 2.21 -22.61 4.73
C ILE A 688 2.69 -21.64 5.83
N ASN A 689 2.31 -20.36 5.74
CA ASN A 689 2.37 -19.44 6.87
C ASN A 689 1.04 -19.49 7.67
N PRO A 690 1.02 -19.91 8.95
CA PRO A 690 -0.22 -20.06 9.71
C PRO A 690 -1.04 -18.78 9.89
N SER A 691 -0.40 -17.62 10.08
CA SER A 691 -1.12 -16.34 10.22
C SER A 691 -1.92 -15.97 8.98
N TRP A 692 -1.36 -16.25 7.79
CA TRP A 692 -2.03 -16.01 6.52
C TRP A 692 -3.32 -16.82 6.41
N VAL A 693 -3.22 -18.12 6.72
CA VAL A 693 -4.36 -19.04 6.72
C VAL A 693 -5.44 -18.57 7.68
N LYS A 694 -5.06 -18.23 8.92
CA LYS A 694 -6.00 -17.71 9.92
C LYS A 694 -6.78 -16.53 9.35
N GLN A 695 -6.07 -15.58 8.75
CA GLN A 695 -6.70 -14.36 8.25
C GLN A 695 -7.53 -14.58 6.98
N CYS A 696 -7.12 -15.44 6.06
CA CYS A 696 -7.99 -15.88 4.97
C CYS A 696 -9.34 -16.32 5.52
N VAL A 697 -9.33 -17.25 6.48
CA VAL A 697 -10.54 -17.86 7.01
C VAL A 697 -11.39 -16.89 7.82
N THR A 698 -10.78 -16.06 8.68
CA THR A 698 -11.50 -15.02 9.44
C THR A 698 -12.17 -14.01 8.50
N ASN A 699 -11.49 -13.61 7.42
CA ASN A 699 -12.06 -12.70 6.41
C ASN A 699 -13.24 -13.34 5.67
N LEU A 700 -13.13 -14.62 5.27
CA LEU A 700 -14.21 -15.36 4.62
C LEU A 700 -15.45 -15.56 5.53
N LEU A 701 -15.25 -15.83 6.82
CA LEU A 701 -16.35 -15.86 7.80
C LEU A 701 -17.03 -14.50 7.96
N HIS A 702 -16.24 -13.42 8.09
CA HIS A 702 -16.77 -12.07 8.28
C HIS A 702 -17.67 -11.61 7.12
N HIS A 703 -17.28 -11.94 5.88
CA HIS A 703 -18.09 -11.66 4.69
C HIS A 703 -19.19 -12.70 4.42
N GLN A 704 -19.49 -13.59 5.38
CA GLN A 704 -20.53 -14.63 5.28
C GLN A 704 -20.36 -15.55 4.05
N LEU A 705 -19.10 -15.78 3.64
CA LEU A 705 -18.74 -16.68 2.53
C LEU A 705 -18.51 -18.13 3.01
N LEU A 706 -18.28 -18.29 4.31
CA LEU A 706 -18.22 -19.56 5.03
C LEU A 706 -19.22 -19.54 6.18
N GLU A 707 -19.85 -20.68 6.44
CA GLU A 707 -20.80 -20.88 7.52
C GLU A 707 -20.33 -22.00 8.45
N ILE A 708 -20.37 -21.77 9.77
CA ILE A 708 -20.09 -22.80 10.77
C ILE A 708 -21.42 -23.40 11.22
N ASN A 709 -21.73 -24.61 10.75
CA ASN A 709 -22.92 -25.32 11.19
C ASN A 709 -22.63 -26.09 12.49
N THR A 710 -23.43 -25.80 13.52
CA THR A 710 -23.31 -26.36 14.88
C THR A 710 -24.44 -27.35 15.22
N GLU A 711 -25.37 -27.62 14.31
CA GLU A 711 -26.55 -28.49 14.55
C GLU A 711 -26.20 -30.00 14.54
N GLY A 712 -24.97 -30.35 14.16
CA GLY A 712 -24.45 -31.72 14.18
C GLY A 712 -23.81 -32.13 15.51
N ARG A 713 -23.46 -33.42 15.64
CA ARG A 713 -22.69 -33.93 16.82
C ARG A 713 -21.32 -33.26 17.01
N GLN A 714 -20.76 -32.69 15.96
CA GLN A 714 -19.58 -31.81 16.01
C GLN A 714 -19.77 -30.67 15.00
N PRO A 715 -19.23 -29.47 15.30
CA PRO A 715 -19.30 -28.33 14.41
C PRO A 715 -18.48 -28.59 13.13
N HIS A 716 -18.99 -28.15 11.99
CA HIS A 716 -18.34 -28.28 10.68
C HIS A 716 -18.50 -27.00 9.86
N CYS A 717 -17.50 -26.69 9.03
CA CYS A 717 -17.53 -25.52 8.16
C CYS A 717 -18.06 -25.91 6.78
N ASN A 718 -18.99 -25.12 6.25
CA ASN A 718 -19.55 -25.22 4.90
C ASN A 718 -19.27 -23.92 4.12
N VAL A 719 -19.35 -24.00 2.78
CA VAL A 719 -19.36 -22.81 1.91
C VAL A 719 -20.80 -22.27 1.87
N ALA A 720 -20.96 -20.95 1.97
CA ALA A 720 -22.28 -20.32 1.94
C ALA A 720 -22.99 -20.53 0.59
N GLU A 721 -24.32 -20.53 0.60
CA GLU A 721 -25.12 -20.91 -0.57
C GLU A 721 -24.89 -19.94 -1.76
N GLY A 722 -24.56 -20.50 -2.93
CA GLY A 722 -24.27 -19.74 -4.16
C GLY A 722 -22.85 -19.17 -4.28
N VAL A 723 -21.97 -19.33 -3.28
CA VAL A 723 -20.58 -18.85 -3.32
C VAL A 723 -19.66 -19.83 -4.06
N ARG A 724 -18.84 -19.32 -4.99
CA ARG A 724 -17.75 -20.09 -5.62
C ARG A 724 -16.39 -19.62 -5.10
N LEU A 725 -15.77 -20.43 -4.25
CA LEU A 725 -14.48 -20.10 -3.62
C LEU A 725 -13.35 -19.78 -4.61
N ILE A 726 -13.40 -20.32 -5.83
CA ILE A 726 -12.35 -20.14 -6.84
C ILE A 726 -12.26 -18.70 -7.39
N ASP A 727 -13.33 -17.92 -7.28
CA ASP A 727 -13.45 -16.55 -7.81
C ASP A 727 -12.98 -15.46 -6.81
N LEU A 728 -12.52 -15.85 -5.61
CA LEU A 728 -12.22 -14.93 -4.51
C LEU A 728 -10.82 -14.29 -4.59
N GLU A 729 -10.74 -13.03 -4.13
CA GLU A 729 -9.51 -12.23 -4.08
C GLU A 729 -8.65 -12.49 -2.83
N ILE A 730 -7.40 -12.01 -2.87
CA ILE A 730 -6.36 -12.25 -1.85
C ILE A 730 -6.55 -11.32 -0.63
N PRO A 731 -6.49 -11.80 0.63
CA PRO A 731 -6.63 -10.96 1.81
C PRO A 731 -5.58 -9.84 1.92
N ALA A 732 -6.01 -8.70 2.47
CA ALA A 732 -5.22 -7.47 2.54
C ALA A 732 -3.87 -7.61 3.29
N SER A 733 -3.75 -8.51 4.28
CA SER A 733 -2.48 -8.70 5.00
C SER A 733 -1.41 -9.41 4.20
N LEU A 734 -1.76 -10.38 3.33
CA LEU A 734 -0.73 -11.01 2.49
C LEU A 734 -0.13 -9.95 1.56
N ASN A 735 -0.98 -9.11 0.97
CA ASN A 735 -0.53 -7.96 0.23
C ASN A 735 0.32 -7.03 1.13
N GLY A 736 -0.08 -6.78 2.38
CA GLY A 736 0.71 -6.04 3.37
C GLY A 736 2.11 -6.62 3.63
N CYS A 737 2.22 -7.91 3.94
CA CYS A 737 3.48 -8.61 4.16
C CYS A 737 4.34 -8.66 2.90
N MET A 738 3.75 -8.89 1.73
CA MET A 738 4.46 -8.93 0.44
C MET A 738 4.91 -7.53 0.01
N VAL A 739 4.13 -6.47 0.27
CA VAL A 739 4.57 -5.07 0.11
C VAL A 739 5.66 -4.73 1.12
N SER A 740 5.57 -5.17 2.38
CA SER A 740 6.64 -4.98 3.37
C SER A 740 7.92 -5.68 2.93
N PHE A 741 7.84 -6.92 2.45
CA PHE A 741 8.96 -7.67 1.90
C PHE A 741 9.57 -7.00 0.66
N ILE A 742 8.75 -6.46 -0.26
CA ILE A 742 9.25 -5.67 -1.38
C ILE A 742 9.91 -4.39 -0.86
N ASP A 743 9.27 -3.62 0.01
CA ASP A 743 9.79 -2.35 0.53
C ASP A 743 11.06 -2.49 1.37
N ARG A 744 11.27 -3.69 1.93
CA ARG A 744 12.51 -4.13 2.59
C ARG A 744 13.69 -4.27 1.62
N LEU A 745 13.50 -4.43 0.31
CA LEU A 745 14.61 -4.55 -0.65
C LEU A 745 15.31 -3.19 -0.90
N PRO A 746 16.60 -3.18 -1.28
CA PRO A 746 17.30 -1.97 -1.76
C PRO A 746 16.53 -1.26 -2.87
N ALA A 747 16.64 0.07 -2.98
CA ALA A 747 15.78 0.84 -3.90
C ALA A 747 15.98 0.49 -5.39
N ALA A 748 17.20 0.14 -5.81
CA ALA A 748 17.46 -0.43 -7.14
C ALA A 748 16.74 -1.77 -7.38
N GLU A 749 16.78 -2.66 -6.39
CA GLU A 749 16.14 -3.97 -6.40
C GLU A 749 14.60 -3.85 -6.43
N ARG A 750 14.02 -2.95 -5.63
CA ARG A 750 12.57 -2.65 -5.64
C ARG A 750 12.06 -2.26 -7.02
N THR A 751 12.78 -1.37 -7.69
CA THR A 751 12.44 -0.92 -9.03
C THR A 751 12.63 -2.04 -10.05
N ALA A 752 13.65 -2.89 -9.90
CA ALA A 752 13.85 -4.08 -10.73
C ALA A 752 12.70 -5.10 -10.58
N VAL A 753 12.22 -5.39 -9.36
CA VAL A 753 11.08 -6.30 -9.12
C VAL A 753 9.79 -5.75 -9.70
N LYS A 754 9.50 -4.46 -9.43
CA LYS A 754 8.32 -3.77 -9.98
C LYS A 754 8.32 -3.84 -11.52
N ILE A 755 9.45 -3.57 -12.18
CA ILE A 755 9.56 -3.67 -13.64
C ILE A 755 9.49 -5.13 -14.14
N ALA A 756 10.09 -6.08 -13.44
CA ALA A 756 10.02 -7.50 -13.79
C ALA A 756 8.58 -8.05 -13.77
N SER A 757 7.73 -7.55 -12.86
CA SER A 757 6.33 -7.97 -12.72
C SER A 757 5.49 -7.78 -14.00
N ILE A 758 5.87 -6.81 -14.85
CA ILE A 758 5.25 -6.52 -16.16
C ILE A 758 5.52 -7.62 -17.17
N ILE A 759 6.70 -8.26 -17.10
CA ILE A 759 7.18 -9.22 -18.11
C ILE A 759 6.39 -10.53 -18.00
N GLY A 760 6.17 -11.00 -16.77
CA GLY A 760 5.48 -12.25 -16.46
C GLY A 760 6.20 -13.05 -15.37
N ALA A 761 5.66 -14.23 -15.05
CA ALA A 761 6.19 -15.09 -13.99
C ALA A 761 7.62 -15.61 -14.28
N SER A 762 8.03 -15.73 -15.55
CA SER A 762 9.39 -16.09 -15.95
C SER A 762 9.91 -15.23 -17.11
N PHE A 763 11.19 -14.89 -17.09
CA PHE A 763 11.83 -13.99 -18.04
C PHE A 763 13.36 -14.18 -18.13
N ASN A 764 13.97 -13.62 -19.18
CA ASN A 764 15.43 -13.60 -19.31
C ASN A 764 16.00 -12.27 -18.78
N SER A 765 17.15 -12.32 -18.09
CA SER A 765 17.81 -11.14 -17.50
C SER A 765 18.07 -10.01 -18.51
N ALA A 766 18.34 -10.32 -19.77
CA ALA A 766 18.56 -9.32 -20.82
C ALA A 766 17.31 -8.48 -21.15
N VAL A 767 16.10 -8.93 -20.77
CA VAL A 767 14.86 -8.15 -20.89
C VAL A 767 14.83 -7.04 -19.85
N LEU A 768 15.18 -7.35 -18.59
CA LEU A 768 15.12 -6.41 -17.49
C LEU A 768 16.09 -5.23 -17.70
N SER A 769 17.31 -5.52 -18.16
CA SER A 769 18.30 -4.50 -18.55
C SER A 769 17.83 -3.59 -19.70
N HIS A 770 16.90 -4.03 -20.56
CA HIS A 770 16.32 -3.18 -21.60
C HIS A 770 15.19 -2.29 -21.06
N LEU A 771 14.40 -2.77 -20.10
CA LEU A 771 13.31 -2.00 -19.48
C LEU A 771 13.82 -0.95 -18.48
N MET A 772 15.04 -1.11 -17.96
CA MET A 772 15.75 -0.18 -17.06
C MET A 772 16.89 0.61 -17.76
N PRO A 773 16.65 1.37 -18.84
CA PRO A 773 17.72 1.93 -19.68
C PRO A 773 18.56 3.05 -19.02
N LEU A 774 18.11 3.62 -17.90
CA LEU A 774 18.89 4.60 -17.13
C LEU A 774 19.82 3.94 -16.10
N THR A 775 19.62 2.66 -15.81
CA THR A 775 20.42 1.90 -14.84
C THR A 775 21.54 1.16 -15.59
N PRO A 776 22.82 1.34 -15.23
CA PRO A 776 23.92 0.62 -15.87
C PRO A 776 23.74 -0.90 -15.77
N THR A 777 24.01 -1.64 -16.85
CA THR A 777 23.78 -3.09 -16.94
C THR A 777 24.42 -3.88 -15.80
N HIS A 778 25.58 -3.45 -15.29
CA HIS A 778 26.23 -4.11 -14.15
C HIS A 778 25.39 -4.00 -12.87
N LYS A 779 24.79 -2.84 -12.58
CA LYS A 779 23.89 -2.65 -11.44
C LYS A 779 22.61 -3.47 -11.58
N VAL A 780 22.08 -3.63 -12.79
CA VAL A 780 20.91 -4.50 -13.03
C VAL A 780 21.25 -5.97 -12.73
N LEU A 781 22.44 -6.43 -13.12
CA LEU A 781 22.91 -7.80 -12.81
C LEU A 781 23.19 -8.00 -11.31
N GLU A 782 23.76 -6.99 -10.65
CA GLU A 782 23.94 -6.95 -9.19
C GLU A 782 22.60 -7.03 -8.45
N SER A 783 21.61 -6.22 -8.87
CA SER A 783 20.24 -6.29 -8.35
C SER A 783 19.59 -7.67 -8.59
N ILE A 784 19.80 -8.31 -9.74
CA ILE A 784 19.32 -9.68 -9.98
C ILE A 784 19.98 -10.67 -9.00
N GLY A 785 21.27 -10.49 -8.69
CA GLY A 785 21.98 -11.28 -7.69
C GLY A 785 21.36 -11.14 -6.29
N GLY A 786 21.19 -9.90 -5.82
CA GLY A 786 20.53 -9.60 -4.54
C GLY A 786 19.12 -10.17 -4.46
N LEU A 787 18.31 -9.98 -5.50
CA LEU A 787 16.94 -10.52 -5.60
C LEU A 787 16.88 -12.05 -5.62
N THR A 788 17.88 -12.71 -6.19
CA THR A 788 17.98 -14.19 -6.14
C THR A 788 18.37 -14.65 -4.73
N SER A 789 19.30 -13.96 -4.08
CA SER A 789 19.71 -14.23 -2.68
C SER A 789 18.60 -13.93 -1.67
N ALA A 790 17.74 -12.95 -1.95
CA ALA A 790 16.56 -12.62 -1.15
C ALA A 790 15.35 -13.55 -1.41
N GLY A 791 15.47 -14.55 -2.30
CA GLY A 791 14.39 -15.49 -2.65
C GLY A 791 13.35 -14.97 -3.65
N VAL A 792 13.41 -13.69 -4.04
CA VAL A 792 12.44 -13.08 -4.97
C VAL A 792 12.43 -13.80 -6.32
N PHE A 793 13.62 -14.15 -6.82
CA PHE A 793 13.80 -14.89 -8.06
C PHE A 793 14.50 -16.24 -7.84
N ILE A 794 14.09 -17.23 -8.64
CA ILE A 794 14.74 -18.53 -8.77
C ILE A 794 15.25 -18.65 -10.22
N TYR A 795 16.42 -19.26 -10.40
CA TYR A 795 16.96 -19.55 -11.73
C TYR A 795 16.56 -20.96 -12.18
N GLU A 796 15.69 -21.05 -13.18
CA GLU A 796 15.13 -22.31 -13.69
C GLU A 796 15.26 -22.36 -15.21
N ASN A 797 15.83 -23.45 -15.76
CA ASN A 797 15.95 -23.70 -17.21
C ASN A 797 16.56 -22.53 -18.05
N GLY A 798 17.48 -21.76 -17.47
CA GLY A 798 18.11 -20.62 -18.15
C GLY A 798 17.31 -19.31 -18.12
N GLN A 799 16.26 -19.25 -17.30
CA GLN A 799 15.43 -18.07 -17.07
C GLN A 799 15.35 -17.74 -15.57
N LEU A 800 15.06 -16.48 -15.26
CA LEU A 800 14.64 -16.05 -13.94
C LEU A 800 13.13 -16.26 -13.82
N ARG A 801 12.68 -16.70 -12.65
CA ARG A 801 11.27 -16.92 -12.33
C ARG A 801 10.97 -16.32 -10.96
N PHE A 802 9.81 -15.65 -10.81
CA PHE A 802 9.32 -15.26 -9.48
C PHE A 802 9.08 -16.51 -8.62
N GLN A 803 9.58 -16.53 -7.39
CA GLN A 803 9.34 -17.65 -6.46
C GLN A 803 7.84 -17.84 -6.17
N SER A 804 7.09 -16.74 -6.11
CA SER A 804 5.64 -16.73 -5.89
C SER A 804 4.93 -15.87 -6.94
N VAL A 805 3.82 -16.37 -7.47
CA VAL A 805 2.93 -15.59 -8.35
C VAL A 805 2.35 -14.40 -7.59
N THR A 806 2.02 -14.58 -6.31
CA THR A 806 1.50 -13.51 -5.45
C THR A 806 2.50 -12.37 -5.25
N LEU A 807 3.81 -12.66 -5.25
CA LEU A 807 4.85 -11.63 -5.23
C LEU A 807 4.88 -10.81 -6.52
N GLN A 808 4.70 -11.46 -7.66
CA GLN A 808 4.56 -10.80 -8.96
C GLN A 808 3.30 -9.92 -8.99
N GLU A 809 2.15 -10.44 -8.58
CA GLU A 809 0.88 -9.73 -8.55
C GLU A 809 0.90 -8.53 -7.59
N THR A 810 1.52 -8.67 -6.41
CA THR A 810 1.73 -7.57 -5.46
C THR A 810 2.63 -6.49 -6.05
N ALA A 811 3.78 -6.87 -6.64
CA ALA A 811 4.71 -5.93 -7.27
C ALA A 811 4.09 -5.20 -8.47
N TYR A 812 3.23 -5.87 -9.24
CA TYR A 812 2.43 -5.29 -10.32
C TYR A 812 1.37 -4.33 -9.75
N GLY A 813 0.73 -4.72 -8.65
CA GLY A 813 -0.27 -3.95 -7.92
C GLY A 813 0.22 -2.55 -7.50
N LEU A 814 1.47 -2.46 -7.03
CA LEU A 814 2.10 -1.20 -6.63
C LEU A 814 2.35 -0.21 -7.78
N LEU A 815 2.46 -0.68 -9.02
CA LEU A 815 2.63 0.20 -10.19
C LEU A 815 1.32 0.93 -10.51
N VAL A 816 1.39 2.25 -10.69
CA VAL A 816 0.27 3.05 -11.23
C VAL A 816 0.04 2.71 -12.72
N GLU A 817 -1.19 2.78 -13.19
CA GLU A 817 -1.59 2.32 -14.53
C GLU A 817 -0.79 2.98 -15.67
N LYS A 818 -0.44 4.26 -15.54
CA LYS A 818 0.41 4.99 -16.51
C LYS A 818 1.80 4.36 -16.63
N GLN A 819 2.41 3.94 -15.52
CA GLN A 819 3.66 3.17 -15.53
C GLN A 819 3.45 1.82 -16.20
N ARG A 820 2.37 1.09 -15.85
CA ARG A 820 2.04 -0.20 -16.46
C ARG A 820 1.91 -0.08 -17.97
N ARG A 821 1.08 0.84 -18.49
CA ARG A 821 0.88 1.09 -19.93
C ARG A 821 2.22 1.35 -20.64
N LYS A 822 3.06 2.23 -20.09
CA LYS A 822 4.40 2.59 -20.63
C LYS A 822 5.38 1.43 -20.62
N LEU A 823 5.38 0.60 -19.57
CA LEU A 823 6.25 -0.59 -19.46
C LEU A 823 5.76 -1.72 -20.38
N HIS A 824 4.44 -1.95 -20.47
CA HIS A 824 3.83 -2.87 -21.44
C HIS A 824 4.18 -2.46 -22.88
N GLU A 825 4.10 -1.16 -23.23
CA GLU A 825 4.54 -0.65 -24.54
C GLU A 825 6.03 -0.90 -24.79
N ARG A 826 6.91 -0.53 -23.84
CA ARG A 826 8.36 -0.76 -23.98
C ARG A 826 8.69 -2.24 -24.18
N TYR A 827 8.06 -3.13 -23.43
CA TYR A 827 8.30 -4.56 -23.57
C TYR A 827 7.73 -5.11 -24.89
N ALA A 828 6.57 -4.64 -25.34
CA ALA A 828 6.04 -4.99 -26.66
C ALA A 828 6.99 -4.54 -27.80
N VAL A 829 7.51 -3.30 -27.73
CA VAL A 829 8.52 -2.79 -28.67
C VAL A 829 9.82 -3.62 -28.62
N TYR A 830 10.26 -4.06 -27.44
CA TYR A 830 11.40 -4.97 -27.30
C TYR A 830 11.13 -6.30 -28.02
N LEU A 831 9.97 -6.92 -27.81
CA LEU A 831 9.58 -8.16 -28.50
C LEU A 831 9.54 -7.98 -30.03
N GLU A 832 8.98 -6.86 -30.51
CA GLU A 832 9.02 -6.48 -31.92
C GLU A 832 10.45 -6.40 -32.46
N GLN A 833 11.36 -5.70 -31.77
CA GLN A 833 12.74 -5.54 -32.22
C GLN A 833 13.51 -6.87 -32.19
N ARG A 834 13.37 -7.63 -31.09
CA ARG A 834 14.14 -8.86 -30.81
C ARG A 834 13.75 -10.04 -31.68
N PHE A 835 12.47 -10.17 -32.03
CA PHE A 835 11.93 -11.33 -32.77
C PHE A 835 11.41 -10.98 -34.17
N LEU A 836 10.81 -9.79 -34.38
CA LEU A 836 10.26 -9.37 -35.69
C LEU A 836 11.21 -8.48 -36.50
N GLY A 837 12.12 -7.75 -35.85
CA GLY A 837 13.08 -6.83 -36.50
C GLY A 837 13.98 -7.50 -37.54
N PHE A 838 14.37 -8.76 -37.32
CA PHE A 838 15.16 -9.55 -38.28
C PHE A 838 14.35 -10.02 -39.50
N ALA A 839 13.03 -10.21 -39.37
CA ALA A 839 12.19 -10.67 -40.48
C ALA A 839 12.05 -9.60 -41.58
N LYS A 840 11.99 -8.31 -41.21
CA LYS A 840 11.91 -7.19 -42.17
C LYS A 840 13.22 -7.00 -42.97
N LYS A 841 14.40 -7.30 -42.40
CA LYS A 841 15.68 -7.27 -43.14
C LYS A 841 15.79 -8.42 -44.18
N LYS A 842 15.40 -9.65 -43.83
CA LYS A 842 15.40 -10.79 -44.78
C LYS A 842 14.44 -10.59 -45.96
N LYS A 843 13.28 -9.95 -45.78
CA LYS A 843 12.36 -9.64 -46.90
C LYS A 843 12.94 -8.63 -47.90
N LYS A 844 13.78 -7.68 -47.47
CA LYS A 844 14.42 -6.71 -48.38
C LYS A 844 15.62 -7.28 -49.15
N SER A 845 16.34 -8.28 -48.63
CA SER A 845 17.46 -8.89 -49.37
C SER A 845 17.02 -9.90 -50.45
N PHE A 846 15.74 -10.28 -50.49
CA PHE A 846 15.22 -11.31 -51.42
C PHE A 846 14.49 -10.76 -52.65
N SER A 847 14.33 -9.44 -52.79
CA SER A 847 13.62 -8.83 -53.92
C SER A 847 14.42 -8.76 -55.24
N LEU A 848 15.57 -9.46 -55.33
CA LEU A 848 16.50 -9.38 -56.46
C LEU A 848 16.96 -10.74 -57.02
N ARG A 849 16.01 -11.68 -57.21
CA ARG A 849 16.05 -12.65 -58.36
C ARG A 849 14.72 -13.40 -58.55
N LYS A 850 14.03 -13.13 -59.67
CA LYS A 850 12.96 -14.01 -60.18
C LYS A 850 13.58 -15.29 -60.77
N LYS A 851 13.14 -16.47 -60.32
CA LYS A 851 12.62 -17.53 -61.23
C LYS A 851 11.88 -18.63 -60.46
N LYS A 852 10.73 -19.03 -61.01
CA LYS A 852 9.96 -20.21 -60.58
C LYS A 852 10.82 -21.47 -60.81
N SER A 853 11.04 -22.29 -59.77
CA SER A 853 11.24 -23.77 -59.82
C SER A 853 12.10 -24.31 -58.66
N ARG A 854 11.72 -24.10 -57.39
CA ARG A 854 12.27 -24.91 -56.26
C ARG A 854 11.37 -25.06 -55.03
N MET A 855 10.05 -24.97 -55.23
CA MET A 855 9.03 -24.96 -54.16
C MET A 855 8.71 -26.35 -53.57
N VAL A 856 9.74 -27.18 -53.39
CA VAL A 856 9.66 -28.53 -52.78
C VAL A 856 10.80 -28.73 -51.75
N GLN A 857 11.87 -27.94 -51.77
CA GLN A 857 13.08 -28.20 -50.97
C GLN A 857 13.24 -27.34 -49.70
N GLU A 858 12.34 -26.39 -49.44
CA GLU A 858 12.38 -25.54 -48.22
C GLU A 858 11.54 -26.07 -47.04
N ARG A 859 10.74 -27.13 -47.22
CA ARG A 859 10.00 -27.80 -46.13
C ARG A 859 10.87 -28.59 -45.13
N LYS A 860 12.21 -28.47 -45.20
CA LYS A 860 13.18 -29.18 -44.34
C LYS A 860 14.13 -28.27 -43.54
N LEU A 861 13.85 -26.96 -43.47
CA LEU A 861 14.45 -26.03 -42.51
C LEU A 861 13.40 -25.44 -41.55
N GLY A 862 12.33 -26.20 -41.31
CA GLY A 862 11.29 -25.89 -40.32
C GLY A 862 11.70 -26.29 -38.89
N GLY A 863 10.98 -25.77 -37.91
CA GLY A 863 11.20 -26.04 -36.48
C GLY A 863 11.18 -24.78 -35.63
N SER A 864 12.35 -24.25 -35.30
CA SER A 864 12.53 -23.24 -34.23
C SER A 864 11.87 -21.88 -34.51
N GLY A 865 11.90 -21.37 -35.75
CA GLY A 865 11.43 -20.03 -36.08
C GLY A 865 9.91 -19.85 -35.95
N GLU A 866 9.13 -20.79 -36.47
CA GLU A 866 7.66 -20.72 -36.43
C GLU A 866 7.11 -21.01 -35.02
N MET A 867 7.70 -21.97 -34.29
CA MET A 867 7.36 -22.21 -32.87
C MET A 867 7.64 -20.98 -31.99
N THR A 868 8.71 -20.22 -32.26
CA THR A 868 9.00 -18.99 -31.50
C THR A 868 7.92 -17.93 -31.75
N LEU A 869 7.48 -17.73 -32.99
CA LEU A 869 6.47 -16.72 -33.32
C LEU A 869 5.08 -17.06 -32.75
N GLN A 870 4.73 -18.35 -32.67
CA GLN A 870 3.48 -18.80 -32.04
C GLN A 870 3.36 -18.36 -30.58
N VAL A 871 4.47 -18.32 -29.83
CA VAL A 871 4.49 -17.88 -28.42
C VAL A 871 4.55 -16.35 -28.31
N ILE A 872 5.25 -15.67 -29.21
CA ILE A 872 5.45 -14.21 -29.15
C ILE A 872 4.22 -13.42 -29.59
N TYR A 873 3.42 -13.87 -30.58
CA TYR A 873 2.25 -13.09 -31.02
C TYR A 873 1.16 -12.92 -29.91
N PRO A 874 0.76 -13.95 -29.14
CA PRO A 874 -0.16 -13.79 -28.02
C PRO A 874 0.37 -12.87 -26.91
N GLN A 875 1.70 -12.89 -26.66
CA GLN A 875 2.33 -11.92 -25.76
C GLN A 875 2.19 -10.50 -26.33
N LEU A 876 2.56 -10.25 -27.59
CA LEU A 876 2.41 -8.95 -28.24
C LEU A 876 0.97 -8.42 -28.18
N VAL A 877 -0.04 -9.27 -28.43
CA VAL A 877 -1.46 -8.92 -28.22
C VAL A 877 -1.73 -8.47 -26.78
N THR A 878 -1.25 -9.24 -25.81
CA THR A 878 -1.46 -8.95 -24.37
C THR A 878 -0.81 -7.63 -23.96
N HIS A 879 0.45 -7.38 -24.34
CA HIS A 879 1.17 -6.16 -23.98
C HIS A 879 0.66 -4.94 -24.77
N TRP A 880 0.33 -5.04 -26.06
CA TRP A 880 -0.27 -3.90 -26.79
C TRP A 880 -1.69 -3.57 -26.31
N ARG A 881 -2.49 -4.57 -25.92
CA ARG A 881 -3.80 -4.36 -25.29
C ARG A 881 -3.66 -3.64 -23.95
N LYS A 882 -2.77 -4.12 -23.07
CA LYS A 882 -2.46 -3.48 -21.78
C LYS A 882 -1.76 -2.12 -21.90
N ALA A 883 -1.16 -1.80 -23.04
CA ALA A 883 -0.63 -0.48 -23.38
C ALA A 883 -1.70 0.49 -23.93
N GLY A 884 -2.92 0.02 -24.22
CA GLY A 884 -4.00 0.82 -24.80
C GLY A 884 -3.91 1.04 -26.32
N ASN A 885 -2.97 0.40 -27.03
CA ASN A 885 -2.80 0.56 -28.47
C ASN A 885 -3.70 -0.40 -29.25
N GLN A 886 -4.95 0.00 -29.50
CA GLN A 886 -5.93 -0.82 -30.21
C GLN A 886 -5.46 -1.23 -31.61
N THR A 887 -4.88 -0.31 -32.39
CA THR A 887 -4.42 -0.57 -33.76
C THR A 887 -3.40 -1.72 -33.82
N LYS A 888 -2.36 -1.68 -32.99
CA LYS A 888 -1.38 -2.77 -32.90
C LYS A 888 -1.95 -4.05 -32.28
N THR A 889 -2.90 -3.92 -31.35
CA THR A 889 -3.60 -5.09 -30.78
C THR A 889 -4.33 -5.88 -31.88
N VAL A 890 -5.05 -5.20 -32.77
CA VAL A 890 -5.72 -5.82 -33.93
C VAL A 890 -4.71 -6.40 -34.92
N GLU A 891 -3.62 -5.69 -35.23
CA GLU A 891 -2.54 -6.18 -36.11
C GLU A 891 -1.96 -7.52 -35.59
N TYR A 892 -1.64 -7.61 -34.30
CA TYR A 892 -1.08 -8.84 -33.73
C TYR A 892 -2.12 -9.93 -33.45
N LEU A 893 -3.40 -9.61 -33.26
CA LEU A 893 -4.47 -10.62 -33.24
C LEU A 893 -4.63 -11.30 -34.60
N ILE A 894 -4.52 -10.55 -35.70
CA ILE A 894 -4.51 -11.10 -37.07
C ILE A 894 -3.31 -12.03 -37.25
N HIS A 895 -2.10 -11.60 -36.88
CA HIS A 895 -0.91 -12.46 -37.00
C HIS A 895 -0.93 -13.70 -36.08
N ALA A 896 -1.50 -13.59 -34.87
CA ALA A 896 -1.74 -14.73 -33.99
C ALA A 896 -2.74 -15.72 -34.61
N ALA A 897 -3.81 -15.22 -35.23
CA ALA A 897 -4.78 -16.05 -35.97
C ALA A 897 -4.13 -16.74 -37.18
N GLU A 898 -3.38 -16.02 -38.02
CA GLU A 898 -2.63 -16.57 -39.16
C GLU A 898 -1.71 -17.72 -38.73
N SER A 899 -0.95 -17.52 -37.64
CA SER A 899 -0.05 -18.54 -37.09
C SER A 899 -0.81 -19.73 -36.48
N ALA A 900 -1.98 -19.51 -35.86
CA ALA A 900 -2.79 -20.59 -35.33
C ALA A 900 -3.46 -21.42 -36.44
N VAL A 901 -3.88 -20.78 -37.54
CA VAL A 901 -4.43 -21.47 -38.73
C VAL A 901 -3.36 -22.31 -39.42
N SER A 902 -2.15 -21.78 -39.63
CA SER A 902 -1.07 -22.52 -40.30
C SER A 902 -0.64 -23.78 -39.54
N LEU A 903 -0.72 -23.74 -38.20
CA LEU A 903 -0.43 -24.85 -37.30
C LEU A 903 -1.65 -25.78 -37.01
N GLY A 904 -2.83 -25.48 -37.58
CA GLY A 904 -4.05 -26.27 -37.37
C GLY A 904 -4.72 -26.12 -36.00
N SER A 905 -4.27 -25.16 -35.19
CA SER A 905 -4.80 -24.86 -33.84
C SER A 905 -6.12 -24.08 -33.90
N THR A 906 -7.14 -24.74 -34.46
CA THR A 906 -8.38 -24.12 -34.95
C THR A 906 -9.15 -23.32 -33.88
N MET A 907 -9.26 -23.82 -32.66
CA MET A 907 -9.96 -23.10 -31.57
C MET A 907 -9.23 -21.81 -31.17
N GLN A 908 -7.89 -21.82 -31.13
CA GLN A 908 -7.10 -20.63 -30.85
C GLN A 908 -7.23 -19.60 -31.97
N ALA A 909 -7.19 -20.05 -33.24
CA ALA A 909 -7.41 -19.19 -34.40
C ALA A 909 -8.77 -18.49 -34.34
N ILE A 910 -9.85 -19.23 -34.08
CA ILE A 910 -11.21 -18.68 -33.97
C ILE A 910 -11.31 -17.67 -32.81
N SER A 911 -10.70 -17.95 -31.65
CA SER A 911 -10.66 -17.01 -30.52
C SER A 911 -9.96 -15.69 -30.88
N PHE A 912 -8.78 -15.73 -31.51
CA PHE A 912 -8.08 -14.51 -31.94
C PHE A 912 -8.87 -13.74 -33.01
N ILE A 913 -9.53 -14.43 -33.94
CA ILE A 913 -10.38 -13.80 -34.97
C ILE A 913 -11.58 -13.08 -34.34
N TYR A 914 -12.26 -13.72 -33.38
CA TYR A 914 -13.41 -13.12 -32.71
C TYR A 914 -13.00 -11.89 -31.88
N GLN A 915 -11.90 -11.99 -31.14
CA GLN A 915 -11.31 -10.86 -30.41
C GLN A 915 -10.91 -9.72 -31.34
N ALA A 916 -10.36 -10.00 -32.53
CA ALA A 916 -10.02 -8.97 -33.50
C ALA A 916 -11.27 -8.25 -34.03
N LYS A 917 -12.34 -9.00 -34.38
CA LYS A 917 -13.60 -8.43 -34.86
C LYS A 917 -14.31 -7.57 -33.82
N GLY A 918 -14.26 -7.95 -32.54
CA GLY A 918 -14.83 -7.18 -31.44
C GLY A 918 -14.17 -5.80 -31.21
N MET A 919 -12.97 -5.57 -31.74
CA MET A 919 -12.20 -4.32 -31.58
C MET A 919 -12.32 -3.36 -32.79
N LEU A 920 -13.42 -3.44 -33.53
CA LEU A 920 -13.75 -2.55 -34.68
C LEU A 920 -12.62 -2.41 -35.73
N PRO A 921 -12.17 -3.52 -36.35
CA PRO A 921 -11.10 -3.52 -37.35
C PRO A 921 -11.54 -2.85 -38.66
N THR A 922 -10.58 -2.48 -39.52
CA THR A 922 -10.90 -1.88 -40.83
C THR A 922 -11.60 -2.87 -41.76
N GLN A 923 -12.33 -2.38 -42.76
CA GLN A 923 -13.13 -3.25 -43.63
C GLN A 923 -12.27 -4.29 -44.39
N ASP A 924 -11.04 -3.93 -44.79
CA ASP A 924 -10.07 -4.87 -45.37
C ASP A 924 -9.63 -5.96 -44.38
N GLN A 925 -9.46 -5.59 -43.10
CA GLN A 925 -9.13 -6.54 -42.03
C GLN A 925 -10.30 -7.49 -41.73
N VAL A 926 -11.55 -7.02 -41.78
CA VAL A 926 -12.75 -7.88 -41.63
C VAL A 926 -12.76 -8.96 -42.72
N VAL A 927 -12.59 -8.57 -43.99
CA VAL A 927 -12.55 -9.50 -45.14
C VAL A 927 -11.43 -10.54 -44.98
N HIS A 928 -10.24 -10.13 -44.50
CA HIS A 928 -9.12 -11.04 -44.24
C HIS A 928 -9.42 -12.00 -43.07
N LEU A 929 -10.02 -11.50 -41.99
CA LEU A 929 -10.45 -12.30 -40.83
C LEU A 929 -11.52 -13.34 -41.22
N ASP A 930 -12.45 -13.00 -42.11
CA ASP A 930 -13.43 -13.94 -42.68
C ASP A 930 -12.75 -15.03 -43.53
N ALA A 931 -11.77 -14.67 -44.35
CA ALA A 931 -10.99 -15.63 -45.12
C ALA A 931 -10.19 -16.59 -44.20
N LEU A 932 -9.62 -16.10 -43.11
CA LEU A 932 -8.94 -16.92 -42.10
C LEU A 932 -9.91 -17.84 -41.35
N ALA A 933 -11.10 -17.35 -40.97
CA ALA A 933 -12.14 -18.16 -40.33
C ALA A 933 -12.60 -19.31 -41.25
N ALA A 934 -12.80 -19.03 -42.54
CA ALA A 934 -13.14 -20.06 -43.52
C ALA A 934 -12.03 -21.12 -43.66
N GLN A 935 -10.75 -20.72 -43.68
CA GLN A 935 -9.61 -21.64 -43.73
C GLN A 935 -9.52 -22.51 -42.46
N ALA A 936 -9.66 -21.90 -41.28
CA ALA A 936 -9.67 -22.59 -39.99
C ALA A 936 -10.81 -23.62 -39.91
N THR A 937 -12.00 -23.26 -40.36
CA THR A 937 -13.16 -24.17 -40.37
C THR A 937 -12.94 -25.32 -41.37
N THR A 938 -12.37 -25.05 -42.54
CA THR A 938 -12.12 -26.06 -43.58
C THR A 938 -11.10 -27.12 -43.16
N SER A 939 -10.06 -26.75 -42.39
CA SER A 939 -9.08 -27.73 -41.88
C SER A 939 -9.69 -28.68 -40.83
N LEU A 940 -10.68 -28.21 -40.06
CA LEU A 940 -11.44 -28.99 -39.08
C LEU A 940 -12.37 -30.03 -39.75
N PHE A 941 -12.95 -29.70 -40.92
CA PHE A 941 -13.67 -30.69 -41.75
C PHE A 941 -12.72 -31.74 -42.37
N LEU A 942 -11.60 -31.31 -42.96
CA LEU A 942 -10.63 -32.21 -43.61
C LEU A 942 -9.92 -33.18 -42.64
N THR A 943 -9.75 -32.79 -41.37
CA THR A 943 -9.20 -33.68 -40.33
C THR A 943 -10.22 -34.71 -39.83
N ARG A 944 -11.53 -34.38 -39.84
CA ARG A 944 -12.62 -35.34 -39.57
C ARG A 944 -12.73 -36.41 -40.66
N GLU A 945 -12.65 -36.04 -41.95
CA GLU A 945 -12.71 -37.02 -43.05
C GLU A 945 -11.50 -37.95 -43.10
N LYS A 946 -10.29 -37.50 -42.75
CA LYS A 946 -9.11 -38.38 -42.69
C LYS A 946 -9.21 -39.55 -41.69
N ARG A 947 -10.14 -39.48 -40.72
CA ARG A 947 -10.45 -40.60 -39.80
C ARG A 947 -11.57 -41.52 -40.32
N LYS A 948 -12.22 -41.21 -41.45
CA LYS A 948 -13.33 -41.97 -42.04
C LYS A 948 -13.07 -42.35 -43.50
N HIS A 949 -12.29 -43.42 -43.63
CA HIS A 949 -12.20 -44.33 -44.79
C HIS A 949 -11.48 -43.91 -46.08
N ILE A 950 -10.95 -44.98 -46.67
CA ILE A 950 -10.32 -45.10 -47.97
C ILE A 950 -11.39 -45.17 -49.08
N SER A 951 -11.04 -44.62 -50.25
CA SER A 951 -11.67 -44.80 -51.58
C SER A 951 -12.95 -44.01 -51.93
N VAL A 952 -13.04 -43.71 -53.25
CA VAL A 952 -14.21 -43.22 -54.00
C VAL A 952 -14.84 -41.86 -53.59
N ASN A 953 -14.18 -40.74 -53.94
CA ASN A 953 -14.80 -39.55 -54.60
C ASN A 953 -13.86 -38.33 -54.83
N LYS A 954 -12.53 -38.54 -54.93
CA LYS A 954 -11.53 -37.47 -55.06
C LYS A 954 -11.79 -36.48 -56.22
N GLN A 955 -12.39 -36.93 -57.32
CA GLN A 955 -12.69 -36.08 -58.49
C GLN A 955 -13.90 -35.16 -58.30
N ARG A 956 -14.98 -35.60 -57.64
CA ARG A 956 -16.20 -34.77 -57.46
C ARG A 956 -15.94 -33.55 -56.57
N TRP A 957 -15.20 -33.73 -55.47
CA TRP A 957 -14.88 -32.63 -54.55
C TRP A 957 -13.85 -31.64 -55.10
N GLN A 958 -12.88 -32.09 -55.90
CA GLN A 958 -12.00 -31.17 -56.63
C GLN A 958 -12.76 -30.30 -57.63
N LEU A 959 -13.80 -30.85 -58.29
CA LEU A 959 -14.66 -30.10 -59.19
C LEU A 959 -15.53 -29.05 -58.45
N ALA A 960 -16.05 -29.42 -57.26
CA ALA A 960 -16.85 -28.52 -56.42
C ALA A 960 -16.02 -27.36 -55.83
N ALA A 961 -14.84 -27.66 -55.29
CA ALA A 961 -13.91 -26.64 -54.78
C ALA A 961 -13.45 -25.67 -55.89
N ALA A 962 -13.16 -26.18 -57.09
CA ALA A 962 -12.82 -25.36 -58.24
C ALA A 962 -13.99 -24.45 -58.71
N LYS A 963 -15.24 -24.92 -58.59
CA LYS A 963 -16.44 -24.09 -58.84
C LYS A 963 -16.59 -22.99 -57.79
N ALA A 964 -16.43 -23.28 -56.51
CA ALA A 964 -16.51 -22.28 -55.43
C ALA A 964 -15.42 -21.19 -55.56
N LEU A 965 -14.18 -21.58 -55.89
CA LEU A 965 -13.07 -20.66 -56.13
C LEU A 965 -13.23 -19.83 -57.41
N ARG A 966 -13.94 -20.33 -58.44
CA ARG A 966 -14.36 -19.51 -59.59
C ARG A 966 -15.44 -18.51 -59.19
N ALA A 967 -16.51 -18.94 -58.52
CA ALA A 967 -17.59 -18.07 -58.09
C ALA A 967 -17.10 -16.93 -57.17
N SER A 968 -16.19 -17.22 -56.23
CA SER A 968 -15.56 -16.20 -55.38
C SER A 968 -14.72 -15.18 -56.17
N ARG A 969 -13.99 -15.63 -57.20
CA ARG A 969 -13.21 -14.73 -58.08
C ARG A 969 -14.09 -13.92 -59.04
N GLU A 970 -15.20 -14.48 -59.50
CA GLU A 970 -16.17 -13.77 -60.35
C GLU A 970 -16.98 -12.74 -59.56
N ALA A 971 -17.28 -12.99 -58.28
CA ALA A 971 -17.85 -11.99 -57.37
C ALA A 971 -16.87 -10.82 -57.13
N ALA A 972 -15.61 -11.12 -56.77
CA ALA A 972 -14.57 -10.11 -56.58
C ALA A 972 -14.20 -9.32 -57.86
N SER A 973 -14.66 -9.76 -59.04
CA SER A 973 -14.44 -9.10 -60.32
C SER A 973 -15.56 -8.12 -60.73
N LYS A 974 -16.70 -8.11 -60.04
CA LYS A 974 -17.88 -7.33 -60.46
C LYS A 974 -18.10 -6.02 -59.72
N ASP A 975 -17.60 -5.88 -58.49
CA ASP A 975 -17.79 -4.67 -57.70
C ASP A 975 -16.70 -3.62 -57.93
N GLY A 976 -16.77 -2.99 -59.10
CA GLY A 976 -16.10 -1.73 -59.36
C GLY A 976 -17.09 -0.67 -59.82
N ILE A 977 -17.47 0.27 -58.95
CA ILE A 977 -17.73 1.70 -59.25
C ILE A 977 -18.16 2.50 -57.98
N LYS A 978 -17.29 3.46 -57.62
CA LYS A 978 -17.50 4.81 -57.05
C LYS A 978 -18.54 5.08 -55.91
N ALA A 979 -17.93 5.38 -54.76
CA ALA A 979 -18.34 6.26 -53.66
C ALA A 979 -19.39 7.38 -53.88
N LYS A 980 -20.17 7.65 -52.82
CA LYS A 980 -20.48 9.00 -52.31
C LYS A 980 -20.63 9.00 -50.77
N GLN A 981 -20.30 10.13 -50.15
CA GLN A 981 -20.15 10.34 -48.69
C GLN A 981 -21.45 10.91 -48.03
N PRO A 982 -21.50 11.14 -46.69
CA PRO A 982 -22.71 10.91 -45.89
C PRO A 982 -23.53 12.18 -45.55
N SER A 983 -24.67 11.98 -44.87
CA SER A 983 -25.38 13.01 -44.10
C SER A 983 -25.58 12.56 -42.64
N LYS A 984 -25.92 13.51 -41.76
CA LYS A 984 -25.54 13.57 -40.33
C LYS A 984 -26.48 12.83 -39.34
N PRO A 985 -26.02 12.59 -38.09
CA PRO A 985 -26.75 11.84 -37.06
C PRO A 985 -27.77 12.68 -36.28
N VAL A 986 -28.61 12.02 -35.48
CA VAL A 986 -29.51 12.60 -34.47
C VAL A 986 -29.35 11.84 -33.14
N ASP A 987 -29.48 12.57 -32.04
CA ASP A 987 -29.07 12.19 -30.69
C ASP A 987 -29.94 11.13 -29.98
N LEU A 988 -29.35 10.47 -28.98
CA LEU A 988 -30.03 9.60 -28.02
C LEU A 988 -29.54 9.88 -26.59
N TYR A 989 -30.31 10.66 -25.84
CA TYR A 989 -30.28 10.71 -24.37
C TYR A 989 -31.65 11.10 -23.82
N HIS A 990 -32.37 10.14 -23.24
CA HIS A 990 -33.24 10.31 -22.06
C HIS A 990 -33.89 8.98 -21.67
N ALA A 991 -33.59 8.50 -20.47
CA ALA A 991 -34.41 7.52 -19.76
C ALA A 991 -34.41 7.88 -18.26
N LYS A 992 -35.60 7.87 -17.64
CA LYS A 992 -35.80 8.00 -16.19
C LYS A 992 -36.38 6.68 -15.65
N PRO A 993 -36.20 6.36 -14.35
CA PRO A 993 -36.47 5.03 -13.81
C PRO A 993 -37.96 4.77 -13.58
N VAL A 994 -38.34 3.49 -13.57
CA VAL A 994 -39.68 3.00 -13.16
C VAL A 994 -39.56 2.19 -11.88
N VAL A 995 -40.51 2.41 -10.98
CA VAL A 995 -40.59 1.85 -9.61
C VAL A 995 -41.14 0.42 -9.63
N ALA A 996 -40.62 -0.44 -8.75
CA ALA A 996 -41.12 -1.81 -8.55
C ALA A 996 -42.36 -1.86 -7.61
N PRO A 997 -43.40 -2.66 -7.91
CA PRO A 997 -44.44 -3.03 -6.96
C PRO A 997 -44.19 -4.40 -6.28
N ARG A 998 -44.78 -4.55 -5.09
CA ARG A 998 -44.54 -5.60 -4.09
C ARG A 998 -45.18 -6.96 -4.43
N LEU A 999 -44.58 -8.03 -3.89
CA LEU A 999 -45.20 -9.34 -3.67
C LEU A 999 -46.28 -9.30 -2.56
N PRO A 1000 -47.34 -10.12 -2.66
CA PRO A 1000 -48.04 -10.72 -1.52
C PRO A 1000 -47.68 -12.22 -1.38
N ALA A 1001 -47.93 -12.80 -0.21
CA ALA A 1001 -47.47 -14.14 0.15
C ALA A 1001 -48.61 -15.16 0.35
N ALA A 1002 -48.18 -16.44 0.31
CA ALA A 1002 -48.73 -17.61 1.01
C ALA A 1002 -49.85 -18.47 0.38
N VAL A 1003 -49.80 -19.75 0.82
CA VAL A 1003 -50.85 -20.80 0.85
C VAL A 1003 -50.85 -21.89 -0.26
N SER A 1004 -50.11 -22.96 0.07
CA SER A 1004 -50.45 -24.40 -0.02
C SER A 1004 -50.65 -25.17 -1.36
N GLN A 1005 -49.96 -26.32 -1.38
CA GLN A 1005 -50.43 -27.68 -1.72
C GLN A 1005 -50.40 -28.21 -3.18
N GLU A 1006 -50.08 -29.52 -3.22
CA GLU A 1006 -50.29 -30.55 -4.25
C GLU A 1006 -49.41 -30.59 -5.53
N ALA A 1007 -48.65 -31.69 -5.61
CA ALA A 1007 -48.18 -32.35 -6.84
C ALA A 1007 -49.28 -33.35 -7.33
N PRO A 1008 -49.17 -34.16 -8.42
CA PRO A 1008 -47.95 -34.56 -9.16
C PRO A 1008 -48.12 -34.90 -10.68
N ILE A 1009 -47.14 -35.64 -11.26
CA ILE A 1009 -47.24 -36.60 -12.40
C ILE A 1009 -47.17 -36.11 -13.88
N GLU A 1010 -46.03 -36.49 -14.52
CA GLU A 1010 -45.81 -37.15 -15.84
C GLU A 1010 -46.02 -36.54 -17.26
N GLN A 1011 -44.96 -36.77 -18.06
CA GLN A 1011 -44.89 -37.32 -19.46
C GLN A 1011 -45.14 -36.49 -20.75
N GLU A 1012 -44.10 -36.56 -21.61
CA GLU A 1012 -44.06 -36.79 -23.07
C GLU A 1012 -44.24 -35.71 -24.19
N GLU A 1013 -43.67 -36.10 -25.34
CA GLU A 1013 -43.17 -35.35 -26.51
C GLU A 1013 -44.16 -34.47 -27.31
N LEU A 1014 -43.59 -33.45 -27.96
CA LEU A 1014 -44.18 -32.68 -29.06
C LEU A 1014 -43.59 -33.10 -30.42
N ARG A 1015 -44.44 -33.34 -31.43
CA ARG A 1015 -44.05 -33.68 -32.82
C ARG A 1015 -44.79 -32.84 -33.87
N ARG A 1016 -44.04 -32.37 -34.89
CA ARG A 1016 -44.49 -31.91 -36.25
C ARG A 1016 -45.31 -30.58 -36.26
N ARG A 1017 -45.47 -29.79 -37.34
CA ARG A 1017 -44.87 -29.58 -38.70
C ARG A 1017 -45.50 -28.27 -39.27
N ASP A 1018 -45.05 -27.58 -40.33
CA ASP A 1018 -43.84 -27.56 -41.19
C ASP A 1018 -43.67 -26.12 -41.74
N TRP A 1019 -42.73 -25.84 -42.66
CA TRP A 1019 -42.36 -24.49 -43.16
C TRP A 1019 -42.07 -24.52 -44.69
N PRO A 1020 -42.02 -23.38 -45.41
CA PRO A 1020 -41.22 -23.35 -46.66
C PRO A 1020 -40.31 -22.10 -46.82
N VAL A 1021 -39.00 -22.28 -46.63
CA VAL A 1021 -37.90 -21.36 -47.00
C VAL A 1021 -36.70 -22.24 -47.35
N VAL A 1022 -36.20 -22.12 -48.58
CA VAL A 1022 -35.03 -22.87 -49.06
C VAL A 1022 -34.01 -21.88 -49.63
N ALA A 1023 -33.17 -21.33 -48.75
CA ALA A 1023 -31.98 -20.54 -49.13
C ALA A 1023 -30.93 -20.36 -48.00
N MET A 1024 -31.34 -20.29 -46.73
CA MET A 1024 -30.45 -19.91 -45.61
C MET A 1024 -29.78 -21.07 -44.83
N THR A 1025 -30.05 -22.33 -45.17
CA THR A 1025 -29.81 -23.47 -44.26
C THR A 1025 -28.34 -23.94 -44.12
N ALA A 1026 -27.43 -23.52 -45.02
CA ALA A 1026 -26.02 -23.95 -44.97
C ALA A 1026 -25.12 -23.07 -44.08
N SER A 1027 -25.42 -21.77 -43.93
CA SER A 1027 -24.67 -20.88 -43.03
C SER A 1027 -25.20 -20.96 -41.60
N ALA A 1028 -26.53 -21.05 -41.45
CA ALA A 1028 -27.18 -21.17 -40.15
C ALA A 1028 -26.79 -22.44 -39.38
N THR A 1029 -26.59 -23.59 -40.05
CA THR A 1029 -26.19 -24.84 -39.36
C THR A 1029 -24.79 -24.79 -38.78
N VAL A 1030 -23.84 -24.10 -39.42
CA VAL A 1030 -22.49 -23.90 -38.87
C VAL A 1030 -22.52 -22.93 -37.69
N LEU A 1031 -23.34 -21.86 -37.79
CA LEU A 1031 -23.54 -20.93 -36.67
C LEU A 1031 -24.21 -21.62 -35.47
N LEU A 1032 -25.27 -22.43 -35.70
CA LEU A 1032 -25.96 -23.18 -34.65
C LEU A 1032 -25.04 -24.20 -33.96
N PHE A 1033 -24.19 -24.89 -34.73
CA PHE A 1033 -23.23 -25.84 -34.13
C PHE A 1033 -22.17 -25.12 -33.30
N LEU A 1034 -21.74 -23.92 -33.70
CA LEU A 1034 -20.81 -23.11 -32.94
C LEU A 1034 -21.45 -22.53 -31.67
N THR A 1035 -22.69 -22.06 -31.70
CA THR A 1035 -23.40 -21.60 -30.49
C THR A 1035 -23.74 -22.75 -29.55
N LEU A 1036 -24.26 -23.88 -30.04
CA LEU A 1036 -24.54 -25.07 -29.21
C LEU A 1036 -23.27 -25.62 -28.55
N TYR A 1037 -22.15 -25.66 -29.27
CA TYR A 1037 -20.86 -26.08 -28.72
C TYR A 1037 -20.32 -25.07 -27.69
N TYR A 1038 -20.56 -23.76 -27.87
CA TYR A 1038 -20.21 -22.74 -26.87
C TYR A 1038 -21.02 -22.89 -25.57
N THR A 1039 -22.34 -23.14 -25.65
CA THR A 1039 -23.15 -23.41 -24.45
C THR A 1039 -22.75 -24.69 -23.72
N LEU A 1040 -22.25 -25.70 -24.43
CA LEU A 1040 -21.81 -26.99 -23.87
C LEU A 1040 -20.35 -27.01 -23.35
N VAL A 1041 -19.64 -25.87 -23.42
CA VAL A 1041 -18.28 -25.69 -22.90
C VAL A 1041 -18.22 -24.52 -21.89
N ILE A 1042 -19.35 -23.84 -21.67
CA ILE A 1042 -19.54 -22.79 -20.65
C ILE A 1042 -20.43 -23.27 -19.48
N MET A 1043 -21.09 -24.43 -19.63
CA MET A 1043 -21.44 -25.32 -18.52
C MET A 1043 -20.33 -26.36 -18.34
#